data_AF-A0A925JDI6-F1
#
_entry.id   AF-A0A925JDI6-F1
#
_cell.length_a   1.000
_cell.length_b   1.000
_cell.length_c   1.000
_cell.angle_alpha   90.00
_cell.angle_beta   90.00
_cell.angle_gamma   90.00
#
_symmetry.space_group_name_H-M   'P 1'
#
loop_
_entity.id
_entity.type
_entity.pdbx_description
1 polymer ?
#
loop_
_entity_poly.entity_id
_entity_poly.type
_entity_poly.pdbx_seq_one_letter_code
_entity_poly.pdbx_strand_id
1 'polypeptide(L)'
;MPHEITNHSDVLDAIRRTDIISELVEEKDGKFKYESDLEVIAYGRNYTGKKVGPYAHLLVYEAGEEIIHQGDWGGNTFFFGVEGDLDVYVKDQAGRQKWVDSQKPGKSFGEMSVLAGVPRTATISVPKGGKATVLMVERPALRLLRKLPKFGQSLDKVYRNNGLRRTVDDVLDLVDAPLNAGLVKRLSEAAQFKIYSKHQVLFRAGETITHLILLRSGWLKRERDDRQASATSKADEDNAGVDFLGAGNCLGVEGLDADSKWKYTATLLAHTEVMEVPIAHLRADREMCDTLQRIFRQSANGAESRSQPVLDTESVSAAEKEIATGIVDGSNLLVMDMDLCVRCGNCSLACHKVHGQSRLLRRGISIQRPVKPGSSFTQHVLSPSVCLHCQDPECLTGCPTGAIARFSGGQIDIEAKTCIGCGDCATQCPYNAISMIPLKPPEPVPLALRDRLKGWLSLAPAPLPPPVTETKDLLAVKCNLCDSTPLNPAGARAPAYSCEENCPTDALVRVNPREYFAEARNSIGIVYQDQTHAIGRNIHRSDPIAKLWHACGILATVALTAAAVWAAIRYGLDGRLGETWLTVRWITGLVGLVGIAGVMAYPARKQVYKRRRGALRYWMLAHVYLGVIAGLVLLLHGGWGTGGLLTSLLMVAFDLVILTGLFGLACYIIVPRIMTSIEGDPLLIEDLE
;
A
#
# COMPACT_ATOMS: atom_id res chain seq x y z
N MET A 1 9.51 -28.62 -14.66
CA MET A 1 9.70 -28.37 -13.22
C MET A 1 11.10 -28.84 -12.90
N PRO A 2 11.94 -28.00 -12.27
CA PRO A 2 13.32 -28.35 -12.01
C PRO A 2 13.42 -29.56 -11.09
N HIS A 3 14.51 -30.32 -11.25
CA HIS A 3 14.86 -31.42 -10.35
C HIS A 3 15.77 -30.89 -9.23
N GLU A 4 15.38 -31.10 -7.97
CA GLU A 4 16.21 -30.73 -6.81
C GLU A 4 17.20 -31.85 -6.45
N ILE A 5 18.49 -31.52 -6.32
CA ILE A 5 19.51 -32.42 -5.79
C ILE A 5 19.54 -32.25 -4.27
N THR A 6 19.18 -33.32 -3.56
CA THR A 6 19.09 -33.32 -2.08
C THR A 6 20.35 -33.82 -1.39
N ASN A 7 21.34 -34.31 -2.15
CA ASN A 7 22.60 -34.79 -1.59
C ASN A 7 23.47 -33.62 -1.10
N HIS A 8 23.79 -33.61 0.19
CA HIS A 8 24.52 -32.52 0.82
C HIS A 8 25.95 -32.36 0.28
N SER A 9 26.62 -33.44 -0.14
CA SER A 9 27.96 -33.32 -0.74
C SER A 9 27.94 -32.47 -2.01
N ASP A 10 26.90 -32.65 -2.83
CA ASP A 10 26.76 -31.96 -4.10
C ASP A 10 26.43 -30.48 -3.89
N VAL A 11 25.63 -30.16 -2.85
CA VAL A 11 25.37 -28.78 -2.42
C VAL A 11 26.66 -28.10 -1.94
N LEU A 12 27.47 -28.77 -1.12
CA LEU A 12 28.76 -28.24 -0.69
C LEU A 12 29.71 -28.01 -1.87
N ASP A 13 29.79 -28.96 -2.80
CA ASP A 13 30.63 -28.84 -3.98
C ASP A 13 30.15 -27.70 -4.90
N ALA A 14 28.83 -27.48 -5.01
CA ALA A 14 28.27 -26.32 -5.70
C ALA A 14 28.67 -25.00 -5.02
N ILE A 15 28.64 -24.94 -3.69
CA ILE A 15 29.11 -23.77 -2.92
C ILE A 15 30.62 -23.54 -3.16
N ARG A 16 31.44 -24.62 -3.15
CA ARG A 16 32.88 -24.54 -3.43
C ARG A 16 33.18 -23.99 -4.82
N ARG A 17 32.41 -24.40 -5.83
CA ARG A 17 32.57 -23.95 -7.23
C ARG A 17 32.08 -22.51 -7.46
N THR A 18 31.30 -21.97 -6.54
CA THR A 18 30.78 -20.60 -6.62
C THR A 18 31.71 -19.64 -5.88
N ASP A 19 32.72 -19.07 -6.58
CA ASP A 19 33.80 -18.24 -5.98
C ASP A 19 33.32 -17.16 -5.00
N ILE A 20 32.20 -16.49 -5.31
CA ILE A 20 31.68 -15.41 -4.47
C ILE A 20 31.14 -15.85 -3.11
N ILE A 21 30.84 -17.14 -2.92
CA ILE A 21 30.40 -17.72 -1.64
C ILE A 21 31.31 -18.86 -1.15
N SER A 22 32.44 -19.11 -1.83
CA SER A 22 33.35 -20.21 -1.51
C SER A 22 33.98 -20.06 -0.11
N GLU A 23 34.01 -18.83 0.44
CA GLU A 23 34.45 -18.55 1.81
C GLU A 23 33.59 -19.26 2.87
N LEU A 24 32.33 -19.60 2.55
CA LEU A 24 31.41 -20.29 3.47
C LEU A 24 31.92 -21.68 3.88
N VAL A 25 32.73 -22.30 3.02
CA VAL A 25 33.30 -23.65 3.17
C VAL A 25 34.82 -23.60 3.39
N GLU A 26 35.37 -22.42 3.72
CA GLU A 26 36.77 -22.25 4.08
C GLU A 26 37.06 -22.95 5.43
N GLU A 27 38.10 -23.78 5.46
CA GLU A 27 38.51 -24.52 6.65
C GLU A 27 39.67 -23.82 7.37
N LYS A 28 39.60 -23.74 8.69
CA LYS A 28 40.67 -23.27 9.57
C LYS A 28 40.77 -24.23 10.76
N ASP A 29 41.97 -24.77 11.00
CA ASP A 29 42.25 -25.72 12.09
C ASP A 29 41.34 -26.96 12.09
N GLY A 30 40.98 -27.46 10.89
CA GLY A 30 40.14 -28.65 10.71
C GLY A 30 38.64 -28.42 10.96
N LYS A 31 38.19 -27.16 11.06
CA LYS A 31 36.77 -26.78 11.16
C LYS A 31 36.43 -25.73 10.12
N PHE A 32 35.16 -25.66 9.71
CA PHE A 32 34.71 -24.56 8.85
C PHE A 32 34.72 -23.25 9.63
N LYS A 33 35.32 -22.21 9.05
CA LYS A 33 35.38 -20.86 9.64
C LYS A 33 33.99 -20.26 9.90
N TYR A 34 33.02 -20.60 9.06
CA TYR A 34 31.62 -20.16 9.13
C TYR A 34 30.66 -21.34 9.41
N GLU A 35 31.07 -22.31 10.23
CA GLU A 35 30.35 -23.57 10.50
C GLU A 35 28.85 -23.38 10.81
N SER A 36 28.51 -22.45 11.69
CA SER A 36 27.11 -22.20 12.09
C SER A 36 26.27 -21.57 10.97
N ASP A 37 26.87 -20.72 10.15
CA ASP A 37 26.18 -20.10 9.00
C ASP A 37 25.98 -21.14 7.89
N LEU A 38 27.00 -21.98 7.64
CA LEU A 38 26.94 -23.10 6.69
C LEU A 38 25.90 -24.14 7.11
N GLU A 39 25.82 -24.48 8.40
CA GLU A 39 24.82 -25.40 8.96
C GLU A 39 23.40 -24.97 8.57
N VAL A 40 23.06 -23.70 8.82
CA VAL A 40 21.71 -23.18 8.54
C VAL A 40 21.46 -23.06 7.03
N ILE A 41 22.45 -22.64 6.24
CA ILE A 41 22.30 -22.46 4.79
C ILE A 41 22.14 -23.79 4.06
N ALA A 42 23.01 -24.78 4.33
CA ALA A 42 23.06 -26.01 3.53
C ALA A 42 22.26 -27.17 4.14
N TYR A 43 22.11 -27.23 5.48
CA TYR A 43 21.48 -28.37 6.16
C TYR A 43 20.15 -28.00 6.82
N GLY A 44 20.05 -26.76 7.28
CA GLY A 44 18.96 -26.30 8.13
C GLY A 44 19.08 -26.79 9.57
N ARG A 45 18.31 -26.17 10.46
CA ARG A 45 18.32 -26.45 11.90
C ARG A 45 16.91 -26.39 12.47
N ASN A 46 16.65 -27.19 13.50
CA ASN A 46 15.37 -27.13 14.21
C ASN A 46 15.43 -26.10 15.35
N TYR A 47 14.49 -25.16 15.33
CA TYR A 47 14.24 -24.17 16.39
C TYR A 47 12.83 -24.38 16.92
N THR A 48 12.69 -24.71 18.20
CA THR A 48 11.39 -24.87 18.89
C THR A 48 10.39 -25.76 18.13
N GLY A 49 10.87 -26.83 17.49
CA GLY A 49 10.04 -27.77 16.70
C GLY A 49 9.71 -27.30 15.28
N LYS A 50 10.20 -26.13 14.85
CA LYS A 50 10.10 -25.63 13.47
C LYS A 50 11.45 -25.74 12.77
N LYS A 51 11.45 -26.23 11.52
CA LYS A 51 12.66 -26.32 10.70
C LYS A 51 12.98 -24.95 10.09
N VAL A 52 14.22 -24.51 10.25
CA VAL A 52 14.77 -23.25 9.75
C VAL A 52 15.87 -23.60 8.76
N GLY A 53 15.68 -23.26 7.49
CA GLY A 53 16.50 -23.76 6.38
C GLY A 53 16.23 -25.23 6.04
N PRO A 54 17.04 -25.85 5.15
CA PRO A 54 18.15 -25.24 4.42
C PRO A 54 17.68 -24.08 3.55
N TYR A 55 18.54 -23.08 3.35
CA TYR A 55 18.25 -21.92 2.50
C TYR A 55 18.87 -22.02 1.11
N ALA A 56 19.78 -22.98 0.91
CA ALA A 56 20.38 -23.26 -0.38
C ALA A 56 19.82 -24.56 -0.93
N HIS A 57 19.31 -24.49 -2.16
CA HIS A 57 18.73 -25.61 -2.89
C HIS A 57 19.42 -25.74 -4.24
N LEU A 58 19.99 -26.90 -4.52
CA LEU A 58 20.65 -27.17 -5.79
C LEU A 58 19.62 -27.69 -6.79
N LEU A 59 19.37 -26.91 -7.84
CA LEU A 59 18.32 -27.17 -8.83
C LEU A 59 18.92 -27.42 -10.19
N VAL A 60 18.35 -28.40 -10.89
CA VAL A 60 18.72 -28.79 -12.24
C VAL A 60 17.56 -28.48 -13.17
N TYR A 61 17.85 -27.68 -14.19
CA TYR A 61 16.89 -27.27 -15.22
C TYR A 61 17.26 -27.89 -16.57
N GLU A 62 16.24 -28.38 -17.26
CA GLU A 62 16.36 -28.96 -18.59
C GLU A 62 16.19 -27.91 -19.70
N ALA A 63 16.53 -28.28 -20.94
CA ALA A 63 16.48 -27.40 -22.10
C ALA A 63 15.15 -26.64 -22.24
N GLY A 64 15.22 -25.31 -22.35
CA GLY A 64 14.05 -24.45 -22.53
C GLY A 64 13.24 -24.16 -21.27
N GLU A 65 13.62 -24.70 -20.10
CA GLU A 65 12.96 -24.33 -18.85
C GLU A 65 13.35 -22.91 -18.43
N GLU A 66 12.35 -22.14 -18.01
CA GLU A 66 12.53 -20.79 -17.48
C GLU A 66 12.76 -20.85 -15.96
N ILE A 67 13.81 -20.18 -15.48
CA ILE A 67 14.23 -20.13 -14.07
C ILE A 67 13.57 -18.95 -13.38
N ILE A 68 13.56 -17.79 -14.03
CA ILE A 68 12.85 -16.58 -13.58
C ILE A 68 12.16 -15.91 -14.77
N HIS A 69 11.03 -15.27 -14.53
CA HIS A 69 10.26 -14.55 -15.55
C HIS A 69 10.28 -13.05 -15.29
N GLN A 70 10.43 -12.25 -16.34
CA GLN A 70 10.35 -10.80 -16.23
C GLN A 70 8.95 -10.34 -15.78
N GLY A 71 8.93 -9.39 -14.85
CA GLY A 71 7.70 -8.83 -14.27
C GLY A 71 7.24 -9.54 -12.99
N ASP A 72 7.75 -10.75 -12.72
CA ASP A 72 7.41 -11.47 -11.51
C ASP A 72 8.05 -10.85 -10.27
N TRP A 73 7.33 -10.90 -9.15
CA TRP A 73 7.90 -10.62 -7.84
C TRP A 73 8.60 -11.88 -7.31
N GLY A 74 9.91 -11.97 -7.53
CA GLY A 74 10.75 -13.06 -7.03
C GLY A 74 11.33 -12.79 -5.64
N GLY A 75 10.54 -12.16 -4.76
CA GLY A 75 11.01 -11.37 -3.62
C GLY A 75 11.65 -12.14 -2.45
N ASN A 76 11.82 -13.46 -2.59
CA ASN A 76 12.44 -14.29 -1.55
C ASN A 76 13.58 -15.18 -2.05
N THR A 77 13.92 -15.18 -3.33
CA THR A 77 14.97 -16.06 -3.87
C THR A 77 15.88 -15.34 -4.86
N PHE A 78 17.14 -15.73 -4.88
CA PHE A 78 18.14 -15.35 -5.88
C PHE A 78 19.00 -16.58 -6.20
N PHE A 79 19.76 -16.53 -7.28
CA PHE A 79 20.38 -17.72 -7.84
C PHE A 79 21.86 -17.49 -8.15
N PHE A 80 22.63 -18.57 -8.12
CA PHE A 80 23.97 -18.65 -8.69
C PHE A 80 23.99 -19.70 -9.79
N GLY A 81 24.52 -19.36 -10.97
CA GLY A 81 24.82 -20.37 -11.98
C GLY A 81 26.00 -21.23 -11.54
N VAL A 82 25.82 -22.55 -11.47
CA VAL A 82 26.87 -23.49 -11.05
C VAL A 82 27.46 -24.20 -12.26
N GLU A 83 26.61 -24.67 -13.17
CA GLU A 83 26.99 -25.33 -14.42
C GLU A 83 25.99 -24.99 -15.52
N GLY A 84 26.43 -25.04 -16.78
CA GLY A 84 25.62 -24.71 -17.95
C GLY A 84 25.48 -23.21 -18.20
N ASP A 85 25.28 -22.87 -19.47
CA ASP A 85 25.01 -21.50 -19.89
C ASP A 85 23.51 -21.18 -19.72
N LEU A 86 23.18 -19.91 -19.46
CA LEU A 86 21.80 -19.44 -19.30
C LEU A 86 21.52 -18.30 -20.27
N ASP A 87 20.42 -18.37 -21.01
CA ASP A 87 20.00 -17.30 -21.91
C ASP A 87 19.18 -16.24 -21.16
N VAL A 88 19.44 -14.97 -21.46
CA VAL A 88 18.76 -13.82 -20.87
C VAL A 88 17.88 -13.14 -21.92
N TYR A 89 16.59 -13.02 -21.61
CA TYR A 89 15.60 -12.36 -22.46
C TYR A 89 14.97 -11.16 -21.75
N VAL A 90 14.74 -10.09 -22.50
CA VAL A 90 14.01 -8.90 -22.03
C VAL A 90 12.87 -8.62 -23.00
N LYS A 91 11.66 -8.42 -22.46
CA LYS A 91 10.47 -7.99 -23.19
C LYS A 91 10.56 -6.51 -23.51
N ASP A 92 10.33 -6.14 -24.77
CA ASP A 92 10.17 -4.75 -25.18
C ASP A 92 8.81 -4.19 -24.73
N GLN A 93 8.58 -2.88 -24.93
CA GLN A 93 7.30 -2.22 -24.61
C GLN A 93 6.11 -2.81 -25.38
N ALA A 94 6.35 -3.49 -26.51
CA ALA A 94 5.32 -4.20 -27.28
C ALA A 94 5.10 -5.64 -26.78
N GLY A 95 5.76 -6.06 -25.69
CA GLY A 95 5.65 -7.38 -25.07
C GLY A 95 6.43 -8.50 -25.78
N ARG A 96 7.25 -8.19 -26.81
CA ARG A 96 8.04 -9.17 -27.54
C ARG A 96 9.33 -9.48 -26.79
N GLN A 97 9.63 -10.76 -26.60
CA GLN A 97 10.90 -11.17 -25.99
C GLN A 97 12.06 -10.97 -26.98
N LYS A 98 13.10 -10.27 -26.51
CA LYS A 98 14.36 -10.08 -27.20
C LYS A 98 15.46 -10.78 -26.42
N TRP A 99 16.26 -11.62 -27.09
CA TRP A 99 17.49 -12.17 -26.51
C TRP A 99 18.51 -11.04 -26.31
N VAL A 100 19.09 -10.96 -25.13
CA VAL A 100 20.01 -9.88 -24.74
C VAL A 100 21.44 -10.39 -24.56
N ASP A 101 21.61 -11.49 -23.83
CA ASP A 101 22.93 -12.01 -23.46
C ASP A 101 22.85 -13.48 -23.02
N SER A 102 24.00 -14.12 -22.84
CA SER A 102 24.15 -15.45 -22.23
C SER A 102 25.05 -15.38 -20.99
N GLN A 103 24.55 -15.87 -19.84
CA GLN A 103 25.31 -15.94 -18.60
C GLN A 103 26.08 -17.24 -18.47
N LYS A 104 27.38 -17.11 -18.21
CA LYS A 104 28.26 -18.21 -17.85
C LYS A 104 28.12 -18.62 -16.38
N PRO A 105 28.49 -19.85 -16.02
CA PRO A 105 28.61 -20.28 -14.63
C PRO A 105 29.42 -19.32 -13.74
N GLY A 106 29.08 -19.26 -12.46
CA GLY A 106 29.71 -18.42 -11.44
C GLY A 106 29.07 -17.03 -11.25
N LYS A 107 28.11 -16.64 -12.10
CA LYS A 107 27.38 -15.37 -11.97
C LYS A 107 26.13 -15.52 -11.09
N SER A 108 25.82 -14.48 -10.33
CA SER A 108 24.57 -14.36 -9.59
C SER A 108 23.50 -13.65 -10.41
N PHE A 109 22.24 -14.03 -10.24
CA PHE A 109 21.11 -13.33 -10.84
C PHE A 109 19.87 -13.34 -9.94
N GLY A 110 18.99 -12.38 -10.16
CA GLY A 110 17.75 -12.21 -9.39
C GLY A 110 17.93 -11.44 -8.07
N GLU A 111 19.15 -11.09 -7.69
CA GLU A 111 19.47 -10.35 -6.47
C GLU A 111 18.73 -9.00 -6.37
N MET A 112 18.48 -8.33 -7.50
CA MET A 112 17.72 -7.07 -7.56
C MET A 112 16.30 -7.18 -6.98
N SER A 113 15.63 -8.31 -7.19
CA SER A 113 14.25 -8.45 -6.69
C SER A 113 14.20 -8.58 -5.17
N VAL A 114 15.27 -9.13 -4.57
CA VAL A 114 15.38 -9.32 -3.14
C VAL A 114 15.94 -8.07 -2.45
N LEU A 115 16.91 -7.39 -3.08
CA LEU A 115 17.60 -6.22 -2.50
C LEU A 115 16.89 -4.89 -2.77
N ALA A 116 16.58 -4.60 -4.03
CA ALA A 116 15.98 -3.32 -4.43
C ALA A 116 14.44 -3.35 -4.35
N GLY A 117 13.85 -4.50 -4.01
CA GLY A 117 12.39 -4.64 -3.93
C GLY A 117 11.69 -4.31 -5.25
N VAL A 118 12.29 -4.70 -6.38
CA VAL A 118 11.73 -4.53 -7.73
C VAL A 118 11.28 -5.87 -8.33
N PRO A 119 10.36 -5.88 -9.31
CA PRO A 119 10.09 -7.08 -10.09
C PRO A 119 11.33 -7.56 -10.85
N ARG A 120 11.36 -8.84 -11.22
CA ARG A 120 12.42 -9.40 -12.08
C ARG A 120 12.49 -8.59 -13.39
N THR A 121 13.70 -8.15 -13.73
CA THR A 121 13.95 -7.26 -14.88
C THR A 121 14.15 -8.02 -16.20
N ALA A 122 14.44 -9.31 -16.12
CA ALA A 122 14.66 -10.17 -17.27
C ALA A 122 14.10 -11.58 -17.01
N THR A 123 13.84 -12.29 -18.10
CA THR A 123 13.56 -13.72 -18.09
C THR A 123 14.87 -14.46 -18.30
N ILE A 124 15.14 -15.50 -17.50
CA ILE A 124 16.34 -16.32 -17.65
C ILE A 124 15.90 -17.76 -17.85
N SER A 125 16.43 -18.41 -18.88
CA SER A 125 16.08 -19.78 -19.25
C SER A 125 17.29 -20.59 -19.70
N VAL A 126 17.16 -21.91 -19.69
CA VAL A 126 18.19 -22.80 -20.24
C VAL A 126 18.13 -22.78 -21.77
N PRO A 127 19.26 -22.64 -22.47
CA PRO A 127 19.32 -22.68 -23.94
C PRO A 127 18.70 -23.96 -24.51
N LYS A 128 18.14 -23.86 -25.72
CA LYS A 128 17.56 -25.02 -26.42
C LYS A 128 18.64 -26.08 -26.68
N GLY A 129 18.49 -27.25 -26.07
CA GLY A 129 19.46 -28.36 -26.14
C GLY A 129 20.53 -28.36 -25.04
N GLY A 130 20.45 -27.42 -24.09
CA GLY A 130 21.34 -27.35 -22.94
C GLY A 130 20.74 -27.95 -21.67
N LYS A 131 21.57 -27.98 -20.62
CA LYS A 131 21.19 -28.32 -19.25
C LYS A 131 21.94 -27.37 -18.33
N ALA A 132 21.28 -26.89 -17.28
CA ALA A 132 21.91 -25.97 -16.32
C ALA A 132 21.65 -26.41 -14.89
N THR A 133 22.66 -26.23 -14.05
CA THR A 133 22.60 -26.43 -12.61
C THR A 133 22.74 -25.08 -11.94
N VAL A 134 21.79 -24.73 -11.07
CA VAL A 134 21.77 -23.46 -10.36
C VAL A 134 21.61 -23.69 -8.86
N LEU A 135 22.29 -22.88 -8.06
CA LEU A 135 22.10 -22.84 -6.61
C LEU A 135 21.07 -21.75 -6.31
N MET A 136 19.85 -22.14 -5.99
CA MET A 136 18.82 -21.24 -5.49
C MET A 136 19.07 -20.95 -4.02
N VAL A 137 19.05 -19.67 -3.65
CA VAL A 137 19.26 -19.21 -2.28
C VAL A 137 18.09 -18.34 -1.82
N GLU A 138 17.55 -18.67 -0.65
CA GLU A 138 16.47 -17.91 -0.02
C GLU A 138 16.97 -16.63 0.66
N ARG A 139 16.12 -15.60 0.75
CA ARG A 139 16.45 -14.30 1.35
C ARG A 139 17.09 -14.37 2.74
N PRO A 140 16.68 -15.24 3.69
CA PRO A 140 17.29 -15.27 5.03
C PRO A 140 18.80 -15.55 4.99
N ALA A 141 19.27 -16.29 3.97
CA ALA A 141 20.68 -16.55 3.80
C ALA A 141 21.47 -15.28 3.44
N LEU A 142 20.86 -14.22 2.87
CA LEU A 142 21.57 -12.98 2.56
C LEU A 142 22.23 -12.37 3.79
N ARG A 143 21.54 -12.38 4.94
CA ARG A 143 22.12 -11.85 6.20
C ARG A 143 23.37 -12.65 6.62
N LEU A 144 23.37 -13.95 6.37
CA LEU A 144 24.48 -14.84 6.70
C LEU A 144 25.63 -14.66 5.69
N LEU A 145 25.31 -14.67 4.39
CA LEU A 145 26.28 -14.50 3.31
C LEU A 145 26.92 -13.11 3.30
N ARG A 146 26.23 -12.05 3.72
CA ARG A 146 26.80 -10.68 3.85
C ARG A 146 27.96 -10.59 4.84
N LYS A 147 28.16 -11.57 5.72
CA LYS A 147 29.33 -11.65 6.60
C LYS A 147 30.60 -12.08 5.84
N LEU A 148 30.45 -12.67 4.66
CA LEU A 148 31.55 -13.08 3.79
C LEU A 148 32.07 -11.85 3.02
N PRO A 149 33.36 -11.47 3.17
CA PRO A 149 33.91 -10.30 2.52
C PRO A 149 33.76 -10.29 1.00
N LYS A 150 34.04 -11.41 0.31
CA LYS A 150 33.91 -11.50 -1.15
C LYS A 150 32.47 -11.29 -1.59
N PHE A 151 31.53 -11.95 -0.92
CA PHE A 151 30.11 -11.85 -1.23
C PHE A 151 29.61 -10.41 -1.04
N GLY A 152 29.90 -9.79 0.11
CA GLY A 152 29.47 -8.42 0.42
C GLY A 152 29.97 -7.40 -0.62
N GLN A 153 31.26 -7.44 -0.95
CA GLN A 153 31.85 -6.53 -1.95
C GLN A 153 31.30 -6.77 -3.36
N SER A 154 31.14 -8.04 -3.75
CA SER A 154 30.58 -8.40 -5.06
C SER A 154 29.13 -7.94 -5.17
N LEU A 155 28.32 -8.16 -4.13
CA LEU A 155 26.92 -7.78 -4.08
C LEU A 155 26.74 -6.26 -4.19
N ASP A 156 27.51 -5.48 -3.42
CA ASP A 156 27.46 -4.02 -3.45
C ASP A 156 27.88 -3.49 -4.84
N LYS A 157 28.89 -4.10 -5.46
CA LYS A 157 29.33 -3.75 -6.83
C LYS A 157 28.26 -4.06 -7.86
N VAL A 158 27.68 -5.26 -7.83
CA VAL A 158 26.61 -5.68 -8.75
C VAL A 158 25.38 -4.78 -8.58
N TYR A 159 25.01 -4.47 -7.34
CA TYR A 159 23.89 -3.58 -7.04
C TYR A 159 24.08 -2.20 -7.65
N ARG A 160 25.24 -1.56 -7.41
CA ARG A 160 25.53 -0.22 -7.96
C ARG A 160 25.59 -0.23 -9.48
N ASN A 161 26.20 -1.26 -10.09
CA ASN A 161 26.29 -1.37 -11.55
C ASN A 161 24.91 -1.57 -12.20
N ASN A 162 24.07 -2.44 -11.62
CA ASN A 162 22.72 -2.69 -12.12
C ASN A 162 21.82 -1.48 -11.90
N GLY A 163 21.93 -0.82 -10.75
CA GLY A 163 21.24 0.45 -10.45
C GLY A 163 21.63 1.55 -11.42
N LEU A 164 22.93 1.71 -11.71
CA LEU A 164 23.43 2.67 -12.68
C LEU A 164 22.88 2.38 -14.08
N ARG A 165 23.06 1.15 -14.58
CA ARG A 165 22.61 0.74 -15.91
C ARG A 165 21.12 0.99 -16.09
N ARG A 166 20.31 0.58 -15.12
CA ARG A 166 18.86 0.80 -15.15
C ARG A 166 18.52 2.29 -15.13
N THR A 167 19.20 3.08 -14.33
CA THR A 167 18.94 4.53 -14.27
C THR A 167 19.30 5.21 -15.59
N VAL A 168 20.37 4.78 -16.24
CA VAL A 168 20.71 5.23 -17.60
C VAL A 168 19.62 4.83 -18.57
N ASP A 169 19.21 3.55 -18.59
CA ASP A 169 18.13 3.05 -19.46
C ASP A 169 16.82 3.86 -19.26
N ASP A 170 16.41 4.09 -18.01
CA ASP A 170 15.23 4.90 -17.65
C ASP A 170 15.33 6.35 -18.18
N VAL A 171 16.53 6.94 -18.24
CA VAL A 171 16.77 8.27 -18.82
C VAL A 171 16.73 8.24 -20.36
N LEU A 172 17.24 7.16 -20.98
CA LEU A 172 17.20 7.01 -22.44
C LEU A 172 15.78 6.87 -22.96
N ASP A 173 14.91 6.17 -22.22
CA ASP A 173 13.50 5.99 -22.56
C ASP A 173 12.70 7.30 -22.61
N LEU A 174 13.21 8.38 -22.00
CA LEU A 174 12.60 9.71 -22.02
C LEU A 174 12.97 10.56 -23.24
N VAL A 175 13.92 10.11 -24.07
CA VAL A 175 14.41 10.88 -25.21
C VAL A 175 13.69 10.44 -26.49
N ASP A 176 12.95 11.34 -27.13
CA ASP A 176 12.25 11.06 -28.39
C ASP A 176 13.18 10.71 -29.57
N ALA A 177 14.49 10.99 -29.45
CA ALA A 177 15.51 10.67 -30.43
C ALA A 177 16.56 9.73 -29.82
N PRO A 178 16.95 8.64 -30.51
CA PRO A 178 17.95 7.71 -30.00
C PRO A 178 19.28 8.42 -29.80
N LEU A 179 19.74 8.47 -28.55
CA LEU A 179 21.08 8.94 -28.21
C LEU A 179 22.13 8.06 -28.92
N ASN A 180 23.19 8.70 -29.42
CA ASN A 180 24.31 7.98 -30.04
C ASN A 180 24.88 6.95 -29.03
N ALA A 181 25.07 5.71 -29.47
CA ALA A 181 25.62 4.63 -28.63
C ALA A 181 26.96 5.00 -27.96
N GLY A 182 27.78 5.84 -28.62
CA GLY A 182 29.02 6.35 -28.05
C GLY A 182 28.79 7.30 -26.85
N LEU A 183 27.71 8.08 -26.88
CA LEU A 183 27.35 9.04 -25.84
C LEU A 183 26.77 8.32 -24.61
N VAL A 184 25.93 7.31 -24.83
CA VAL A 184 25.42 6.42 -23.76
C VAL A 184 26.56 5.74 -23.01
N LYS A 185 27.56 5.22 -23.75
CA LYS A 185 28.75 4.61 -23.16
C LYS A 185 29.54 5.61 -22.31
N ARG A 186 29.81 6.81 -22.82
CA ARG A 186 30.52 7.86 -22.06
C ARG A 186 29.77 8.29 -20.81
N LEU A 187 28.45 8.45 -20.89
CA LEU A 187 27.61 8.77 -19.74
C LEU A 187 27.70 7.67 -18.67
N SER A 188 27.61 6.41 -19.09
CA SER A 188 27.72 5.26 -18.19
C SER A 188 29.11 5.15 -17.53
N GLU A 189 30.16 5.56 -18.22
CA GLU A 189 31.53 5.58 -17.70
C GLU A 189 31.79 6.74 -16.73
N ALA A 190 31.16 7.90 -16.94
CA ALA A 190 31.32 9.08 -16.08
C ALA A 190 30.40 9.06 -14.85
N ALA A 191 29.25 8.40 -14.94
CA ALA A 191 28.23 8.40 -13.91
C ALA A 191 28.56 7.46 -12.73
N GLN A 192 28.15 7.85 -11.53
CA GLN A 192 28.30 7.08 -10.31
C GLN A 192 26.93 6.85 -9.66
N PHE A 193 26.69 5.63 -9.19
CA PHE A 193 25.49 5.32 -8.41
C PHE A 193 25.83 5.33 -6.92
N LYS A 194 25.21 6.25 -6.18
CA LYS A 194 25.42 6.43 -4.74
C LYS A 194 24.12 6.24 -3.97
N ILE A 195 24.27 5.80 -2.72
CA ILE A 195 23.17 5.57 -1.79
C ILE A 195 23.47 6.40 -0.55
N TYR A 196 22.52 7.23 -0.16
CA TYR A 196 22.63 8.10 1.00
C TYR A 196 21.59 7.74 2.07
N SER A 197 21.93 8.01 3.32
CA SER A 197 21.06 7.76 4.46
C SER A 197 20.10 8.92 4.71
N LYS A 198 19.00 8.64 5.40
CA LYS A 198 18.05 9.66 5.88
C LYS A 198 18.76 10.73 6.72
N HIS A 199 18.33 11.99 6.61
CA HIS A 199 18.83 13.18 7.30
C HIS A 199 20.23 13.66 6.89
N GLN A 200 20.86 13.04 5.88
CA GLN A 200 22.11 13.53 5.35
C GLN A 200 21.89 14.78 4.48
N VAL A 201 22.75 15.79 4.64
CA VAL A 201 22.79 16.97 3.76
C VAL A 201 23.59 16.61 2.51
N LEU A 202 22.99 16.74 1.33
CA LEU A 202 23.64 16.47 0.04
C LEU A 202 24.62 17.59 -0.34
N PHE A 203 24.18 18.84 -0.19
CA PHE A 203 24.96 20.04 -0.45
C PHE A 203 24.31 21.24 0.26
N ARG A 204 25.11 22.29 0.48
CA ARG A 204 24.66 23.52 1.15
C ARG A 204 24.54 24.69 0.17
N ALA A 205 23.66 25.63 0.49
CA ALA A 205 23.57 26.89 -0.24
C ALA A 205 24.94 27.59 -0.29
N GLY A 206 25.29 28.12 -1.47
CA GLY A 206 26.56 28.81 -1.71
C GLY A 206 27.74 27.92 -2.12
N GLU A 207 27.62 26.59 -2.00
CA GLU A 207 28.62 25.64 -2.53
C GLU A 207 28.57 25.61 -4.07
N THR A 208 29.72 25.39 -4.71
CA THR A 208 29.81 25.31 -6.19
C THR A 208 29.19 24.01 -6.69
N ILE A 209 28.43 24.10 -7.78
CA ILE A 209 27.78 22.95 -8.40
C ILE A 209 28.85 22.16 -9.18
N THR A 210 29.19 20.98 -8.69
CA THR A 210 30.24 20.12 -9.26
C THR A 210 29.69 18.86 -9.95
N HIS A 211 28.47 18.47 -9.61
CA HIS A 211 27.83 17.24 -10.08
C HIS A 211 26.41 17.54 -10.54
N LEU A 212 25.99 16.86 -11.60
CA LEU A 212 24.60 16.68 -11.98
C LEU A 212 24.06 15.50 -11.16
N ILE A 213 22.94 15.68 -10.44
CA ILE A 213 22.40 14.68 -9.52
C ILE A 213 20.99 14.31 -9.94
N LEU A 214 20.78 13.05 -10.33
CA LEU A 214 19.46 12.49 -10.62
C LEU A 214 18.98 11.63 -9.46
N LEU A 215 17.83 11.96 -8.90
CA LEU A 215 17.20 11.18 -7.83
C LEU A 215 16.52 9.94 -8.41
N ARG A 216 17.02 8.75 -8.09
CA ARG A 216 16.43 7.48 -8.53
C ARG A 216 15.29 7.04 -7.61
N SER A 217 15.46 7.22 -6.32
CA SER A 217 14.50 6.90 -5.26
C SER A 217 14.77 7.79 -4.04
N GLY A 218 13.79 7.94 -3.15
CA GLY A 218 13.89 8.80 -1.97
C GLY A 218 13.33 10.21 -2.17
N TRP A 219 13.51 11.03 -1.14
CA TRP A 219 12.97 12.38 -1.02
C TRP A 219 14.01 13.32 -0.45
N LEU A 220 14.03 14.56 -0.95
CA LEU A 220 14.82 15.64 -0.38
C LEU A 220 13.93 16.84 -0.07
N LYS A 221 14.32 17.57 0.97
CA LYS A 221 13.85 18.89 1.34
C LYS A 221 14.85 19.93 0.83
N ARG A 222 14.39 20.96 0.12
CA ARG A 222 15.21 22.15 -0.20
C ARG A 222 14.80 23.27 0.73
N GLU A 223 15.80 23.95 1.28
CA GLU A 223 15.60 25.12 2.14
C GLU A 223 16.40 26.29 1.54
N ARG A 224 15.69 27.37 1.17
CA ARG A 224 16.29 28.62 0.66
C ARG A 224 16.45 29.61 1.82
N ASP A 225 17.57 30.33 1.85
CA ASP A 225 17.85 31.37 2.85
C ASP A 225 17.10 32.69 2.58
N ASP A 226 16.15 32.71 1.64
CA ASP A 226 15.51 33.93 1.14
C ASP A 226 14.47 34.45 2.14
N ARG A 227 14.97 35.02 3.25
CA ARG A 227 14.21 35.71 4.32
C ARG A 227 13.59 37.04 3.85
N GLN A 228 13.60 37.33 2.56
CA GLN A 228 13.10 38.58 1.99
C GLN A 228 12.04 38.32 0.92
N ALA A 229 10.79 38.17 1.37
CA ALA A 229 9.65 38.99 0.94
C ALA A 229 8.32 38.31 1.33
N SER A 230 7.49 39.03 2.09
CA SER A 230 6.06 38.75 2.30
C SER A 230 5.67 37.65 3.30
N ALA A 231 6.25 37.62 4.50
CA ALA A 231 5.65 36.90 5.62
C ALA A 231 4.73 37.85 6.42
N THR A 232 3.44 37.51 6.53
CA THR A 232 2.44 38.25 7.34
C THR A 232 2.26 37.67 8.74
N SER A 233 2.82 36.48 9.01
CA SER A 233 2.77 35.83 10.32
C SER A 233 4.08 35.07 10.62
N LYS A 234 4.31 34.77 11.90
CA LYS A 234 5.50 34.05 12.39
C LYS A 234 5.58 32.59 11.90
N ALA A 235 4.44 31.99 11.57
CA ALA A 235 4.38 30.64 10.98
C ALA A 235 4.71 30.67 9.47
N ASP A 236 4.43 31.79 8.79
CA ASP A 236 4.84 32.01 7.39
C ASP A 236 6.36 32.28 7.28
N GLU A 237 7.02 32.78 8.34
CA GLU A 237 8.47 32.99 8.38
C GLU A 237 9.27 31.68 8.49
N ASP A 238 8.79 30.68 9.23
CA ASP A 238 9.53 29.43 9.48
C ASP A 238 9.54 28.47 8.27
N ASN A 239 8.56 28.58 7.35
CA ASN A 239 8.41 27.69 6.18
C ASN A 239 8.58 28.40 4.82
N ALA A 240 8.90 29.71 4.81
CA ALA A 240 9.17 30.43 3.57
C ALA A 240 10.41 29.86 2.85
N GLY A 241 10.24 29.42 1.60
CA GLY A 241 11.35 28.91 0.78
C GLY A 241 11.67 27.43 0.98
N VAL A 242 10.77 26.66 1.61
CA VAL A 242 10.87 25.20 1.72
C VAL A 242 10.09 24.54 0.59
N ASP A 243 10.71 23.55 -0.07
CA ASP A 243 10.01 22.63 -0.96
C ASP A 243 10.56 21.21 -0.87
N PHE A 244 9.88 20.27 -1.52
CA PHE A 244 10.25 18.86 -1.54
C PHE A 244 10.41 18.35 -2.96
N LEU A 245 11.42 17.52 -3.20
CA LEU A 245 11.62 16.82 -4.46
C LEU A 245 11.77 15.31 -4.21
N GLY A 246 11.00 14.52 -4.96
CA GLY A 246 11.05 13.06 -4.94
C GLY A 246 11.80 12.48 -6.13
N ALA A 247 11.70 11.15 -6.30
CA ALA A 247 12.28 10.42 -7.41
C ALA A 247 11.97 11.03 -8.79
N GLY A 248 12.93 10.94 -9.71
CA GLY A 248 12.84 11.41 -11.09
C GLY A 248 13.20 12.89 -11.30
N ASN A 249 13.52 13.64 -10.24
CA ASN A 249 14.02 15.01 -10.37
C ASN A 249 15.54 15.02 -10.58
N CYS A 250 16.01 15.97 -11.40
CA CYS A 250 17.43 16.21 -11.65
C CYS A 250 17.85 17.59 -11.12
N LEU A 251 19.00 17.66 -10.45
CA LEU A 251 19.56 18.84 -9.79
C LEU A 251 20.92 19.20 -10.41
N GLY A 252 21.26 20.49 -10.41
CA GLY A 252 22.56 20.97 -10.87
C GLY A 252 22.68 21.16 -12.38
N VAL A 253 21.55 21.18 -13.09
CA VAL A 253 21.47 21.41 -14.55
C VAL A 253 22.05 22.79 -14.91
N GLU A 254 21.86 23.78 -14.04
CA GLU A 254 22.40 25.14 -14.14
C GLU A 254 23.93 25.21 -14.09
N GLY A 255 24.58 24.16 -13.55
CA GLY A 255 26.03 24.03 -13.57
C GLY A 255 26.58 23.60 -14.94
N LEU A 256 25.72 23.15 -15.87
CA LEU A 256 26.16 22.77 -17.21
C LEU A 256 26.52 23.98 -18.08
N ASP A 257 25.82 25.10 -17.92
CA ASP A 257 26.02 26.34 -18.70
C ASP A 257 27.21 27.18 -18.18
N ALA A 258 27.30 27.34 -16.85
CA ALA A 258 28.29 28.20 -16.21
C ALA A 258 28.65 27.69 -14.81
N ASP A 259 29.72 28.23 -14.24
CA ASP A 259 30.08 27.99 -12.84
C ASP A 259 29.05 28.65 -11.93
N SER A 260 28.06 27.83 -11.55
CA SER A 260 26.93 28.20 -10.72
C SER A 260 27.12 27.67 -9.29
N LYS A 261 26.45 28.31 -8.33
CA LYS A 261 26.41 27.89 -6.93
C LYS A 261 25.00 27.43 -6.58
N TRP A 262 24.89 26.49 -5.63
CA TRP A 262 23.60 26.06 -5.10
C TRP A 262 22.87 27.23 -4.45
N LYS A 263 21.60 27.45 -4.81
CA LYS A 263 20.76 28.52 -4.25
C LYS A 263 20.04 28.10 -2.95
N TYR A 264 20.17 26.84 -2.54
CA TYR A 264 19.45 26.22 -1.42
C TYR A 264 20.29 25.10 -0.81
N THR A 265 19.96 24.74 0.43
CA THR A 265 20.49 23.55 1.10
C THR A 265 19.55 22.37 0.82
N ALA A 266 20.09 21.21 0.47
CA ALA A 266 19.31 20.00 0.21
C ALA A 266 19.56 18.93 1.29
N THR A 267 18.50 18.55 2.01
CA THR A 267 18.53 17.56 3.10
C THR A 267 17.67 16.36 2.75
N LEU A 268 18.19 15.14 2.90
CA LEU A 268 17.46 13.92 2.58
C LEU A 268 16.44 13.55 3.66
N LEU A 269 15.23 13.20 3.25
CA LEU A 269 14.13 12.79 4.13
C LEU A 269 13.92 11.27 4.18
N ALA A 270 14.58 10.52 3.29
CA ALA A 270 14.54 9.06 3.24
C ALA A 270 15.89 8.49 2.77
N HIS A 271 16.04 7.17 2.84
CA HIS A 271 17.10 6.49 2.08
C HIS A 271 16.94 6.83 0.60
N THR A 272 18.01 7.39 0.02
CA THR A 272 17.94 8.02 -1.30
C THR A 272 19.02 7.42 -2.18
N GLU A 273 18.61 6.88 -3.32
CA GLU A 273 19.50 6.43 -4.36
C GLU A 273 19.63 7.52 -5.41
N VAL A 274 20.87 7.81 -5.81
CA VAL A 274 21.14 8.85 -6.79
C VAL A 274 22.15 8.39 -7.83
N MET A 275 21.96 8.90 -9.04
CA MET A 275 22.99 8.87 -10.08
C MET A 275 23.64 10.26 -10.14
N GLU A 276 24.93 10.32 -9.86
CA GLU A 276 25.73 11.53 -9.92
C GLU A 276 26.65 11.51 -11.14
N VAL A 277 26.71 12.61 -11.88
CA VAL A 277 27.62 12.75 -13.02
C VAL A 277 28.47 14.01 -12.82
N PRO A 278 29.81 13.91 -12.75
CA PRO A 278 30.66 15.09 -12.61
C PRO A 278 30.49 16.04 -13.80
N ILE A 279 30.17 17.31 -13.53
CA ILE A 279 29.93 18.31 -14.59
C ILE A 279 31.17 18.55 -15.44
N ALA A 280 32.37 18.43 -14.85
CA ALA A 280 33.63 18.54 -15.59
C ALA A 280 33.72 17.54 -16.75
N HIS A 281 33.19 16.32 -16.58
CA HIS A 281 33.15 15.33 -17.64
C HIS A 281 32.06 15.64 -18.67
N LEU A 282 30.93 16.23 -18.23
CA LEU A 282 29.85 16.63 -19.12
C LEU A 282 30.27 17.78 -20.04
N ARG A 283 30.90 18.84 -19.50
CA ARG A 283 31.33 20.02 -20.26
C ARG A 283 32.38 19.71 -21.33
N ALA A 284 33.10 18.61 -21.22
CA ALA A 284 34.01 18.15 -22.26
C ALA A 284 33.29 17.73 -23.55
N ASP A 285 31.97 17.48 -23.48
CA ASP A 285 31.13 17.05 -24.60
C ASP A 285 29.89 17.94 -24.71
N ARG A 286 29.97 18.91 -25.64
CA ARG A 286 28.91 19.91 -25.85
C ARG A 286 27.58 19.29 -26.28
N GLU A 287 27.62 18.22 -27.08
CA GLU A 287 26.41 17.53 -27.57
C GLU A 287 25.65 16.84 -26.43
N MET A 288 26.40 16.25 -25.49
CA MET A 288 25.84 15.64 -24.28
C MET A 288 25.26 16.69 -23.34
N CYS A 289 25.96 17.81 -23.10
CA CYS A 289 25.43 18.93 -22.32
C CYS A 289 24.11 19.44 -22.88
N ASP A 290 24.04 19.75 -24.18
CA ASP A 290 22.84 20.29 -24.82
C ASP A 290 21.66 19.31 -24.73
N THR A 291 21.95 18.01 -24.83
CA THR A 291 20.91 16.97 -24.76
C THR A 291 20.41 16.74 -23.34
N LEU A 292 21.30 16.61 -22.36
CA LEU A 292 20.91 16.50 -20.94
C LEU A 292 20.17 17.75 -20.48
N GLN A 293 20.60 18.93 -20.92
CA GLN A 293 19.87 20.17 -20.68
C GLN A 293 18.48 20.12 -21.30
N ARG A 294 18.30 19.63 -22.53
CA ARG A 294 16.97 19.53 -23.16
C ARG A 294 16.03 18.59 -22.39
N ILE A 295 16.54 17.41 -22.00
CA ILE A 295 15.79 16.39 -21.26
C ILE A 295 15.39 16.92 -19.89
N PHE A 296 16.36 17.45 -19.14
CA PHE A 296 16.14 17.85 -17.76
C PHE A 296 15.73 19.30 -17.58
N ARG A 297 15.76 20.17 -18.62
CA ARG A 297 15.23 21.56 -18.52
C ARG A 297 13.78 21.58 -18.12
N GLN A 298 12.96 20.64 -18.59
CA GLN A 298 11.54 20.59 -18.18
C GLN A 298 11.40 20.22 -16.70
N SER A 299 12.28 19.37 -16.17
CA SER A 299 12.34 19.05 -14.73
C SER A 299 12.94 20.20 -13.91
N ALA A 300 14.00 20.84 -14.38
CA ALA A 300 14.69 21.95 -13.71
C ALA A 300 13.85 23.25 -13.74
N ASN A 301 13.30 23.63 -14.89
CA ASN A 301 12.36 24.75 -15.01
C ASN A 301 11.03 24.41 -14.35
N GLY A 302 10.58 23.15 -14.31
CA GLY A 302 9.43 22.74 -13.51
C GLY A 302 9.67 22.92 -11.99
N ALA A 303 10.90 22.71 -11.53
CA ALA A 303 11.33 22.88 -10.15
C ALA A 303 11.73 24.33 -9.76
N GLU A 304 12.04 25.21 -10.73
CA GLU A 304 12.27 26.65 -10.52
C GLU A 304 11.02 27.51 -10.84
N SER A 305 10.20 27.14 -11.83
CA SER A 305 9.03 27.88 -12.35
C SER A 305 7.68 27.37 -11.82
N ARG A 306 7.63 26.27 -11.07
CA ARG A 306 6.52 26.10 -10.11
C ARG A 306 6.77 27.04 -8.94
N SER A 307 6.64 28.33 -9.20
CA SER A 307 5.87 29.19 -8.31
C SER A 307 4.47 28.59 -8.20
N GLN A 308 4.36 27.45 -7.51
CA GLN A 308 3.09 27.09 -6.91
C GLN A 308 2.67 28.32 -6.10
N PRO A 309 1.39 28.74 -6.16
CA PRO A 309 0.91 29.78 -5.25
C PRO A 309 1.38 29.33 -3.88
N VAL A 310 2.17 30.17 -3.20
CA VAL A 310 2.82 29.89 -1.91
C VAL A 310 2.03 28.79 -1.24
N LEU A 311 2.54 27.54 -1.29
CA LEU A 311 1.82 26.45 -0.63
C LEU A 311 1.60 26.99 0.77
N ASP A 312 0.34 27.11 1.16
CA ASP A 312 0.03 27.65 2.47
C ASP A 312 0.85 26.85 3.50
N THR A 313 1.25 27.51 4.59
CA THR A 313 2.12 26.92 5.62
C THR A 313 1.60 25.55 6.07
N GLU A 314 0.27 25.35 6.03
CA GLU A 314 -0.38 24.07 6.30
C GLU A 314 -0.11 23.00 5.25
N SER A 315 -0.14 23.30 3.94
CA SER A 315 0.18 22.37 2.85
C SER A 315 1.64 21.93 2.90
N VAL A 316 2.57 22.85 3.18
CA VAL A 316 4.01 22.52 3.31
C VAL A 316 4.23 21.61 4.50
N SER A 317 3.63 21.93 5.65
CA SER A 317 3.69 21.11 6.87
C SER A 317 3.07 19.72 6.66
N ALA A 318 1.93 19.65 5.96
CA ALA A 318 1.28 18.39 5.60
C ALA A 318 2.18 17.54 4.71
N ALA A 319 2.75 18.11 3.65
CA ALA A 319 3.68 17.43 2.76
C ALA A 319 4.94 16.94 3.49
N GLU A 320 5.52 17.75 4.37
CA GLU A 320 6.65 17.34 5.20
C GLU A 320 6.29 16.14 6.08
N LYS A 321 5.12 16.18 6.74
CA LYS A 321 4.64 15.09 7.59
C LYS A 321 4.40 13.81 6.76
N GLU A 322 3.75 13.93 5.61
CA GLU A 322 3.50 12.82 4.67
C GLU A 322 4.80 12.13 4.24
N ILE A 323 5.83 12.91 3.91
CA ILE A 323 7.13 12.40 3.47
C ILE A 323 7.94 11.85 4.65
N ALA A 324 8.08 12.61 5.73
CA ALA A 324 8.92 12.26 6.88
C ALA A 324 8.44 10.99 7.60
N THR A 325 7.12 10.76 7.60
CA THR A 325 6.50 9.54 8.15
C THR A 325 6.60 8.35 7.19
N GLY A 326 7.02 8.55 5.93
CA GLY A 326 7.23 7.49 4.94
C GLY A 326 5.93 6.86 4.41
N ILE A 327 4.77 7.48 4.62
CA ILE A 327 3.50 6.92 4.11
C ILE A 327 3.39 7.01 2.58
N VAL A 328 4.12 7.94 1.97
CA VAL A 328 4.24 8.13 0.52
C VAL A 328 5.03 7.02 -0.19
N ASP A 329 5.79 6.23 0.58
CA ASP A 329 6.59 5.10 0.10
C ASP A 329 5.84 3.75 0.19
N GLY A 330 4.63 3.77 0.76
CA GLY A 330 3.71 2.62 0.76
C GLY A 330 3.25 2.27 -0.65
N SER A 331 3.12 0.98 -0.95
CA SER A 331 2.48 0.53 -2.20
C SER A 331 0.96 0.42 -2.07
N ASN A 332 0.47 0.24 -0.84
CA ASN A 332 -0.95 0.09 -0.55
C ASN A 332 -1.27 0.79 0.78
N LEU A 333 -1.65 2.06 0.71
CA LEU A 333 -2.00 2.86 1.89
C LEU A 333 -3.48 2.71 2.20
N LEU A 334 -3.81 2.36 3.44
CA LEU A 334 -5.17 2.44 3.95
C LEU A 334 -5.36 3.83 4.57
N VAL A 335 -6.31 4.61 4.07
CA VAL A 335 -6.64 5.94 4.55
C VAL A 335 -8.01 5.92 5.21
N MET A 336 -8.09 6.49 6.42
CA MET A 336 -9.32 6.77 7.14
C MET A 336 -9.58 8.29 7.16
N ASP A 337 -10.65 8.73 6.52
CA ASP A 337 -11.15 10.09 6.60
C ASP A 337 -11.91 10.28 7.93
N MET A 338 -11.31 11.04 8.84
CA MET A 338 -11.87 11.27 10.17
C MET A 338 -13.06 12.21 10.16
N ASP A 339 -13.26 13.00 9.09
CA ASP A 339 -14.43 13.86 8.94
C ASP A 339 -15.68 13.06 8.50
N LEU A 340 -15.49 11.81 8.04
CA LEU A 340 -16.55 10.86 7.70
C LEU A 340 -16.67 9.70 8.69
N CYS A 341 -15.66 9.48 9.54
CA CYS A 341 -15.62 8.34 10.44
C CYS A 341 -16.53 8.52 11.67
N VAL A 342 -17.56 7.69 11.78
CA VAL A 342 -18.46 7.67 12.95
C VAL A 342 -17.95 6.80 14.11
N ARG A 343 -16.67 6.41 14.08
CA ARG A 343 -15.99 5.62 15.13
C ARG A 343 -16.71 4.33 15.55
N CYS A 344 -17.49 3.73 14.66
CA CYS A 344 -18.29 2.55 14.97
C CYS A 344 -17.50 1.23 15.17
N GLY A 345 -16.19 1.21 14.91
CA GLY A 345 -15.33 0.03 15.06
C GLY A 345 -15.58 -1.12 14.07
N ASN A 346 -16.53 -0.97 13.13
CA ASN A 346 -16.95 -2.07 12.26
C ASN A 346 -15.83 -2.59 11.33
N CYS A 347 -14.87 -1.72 10.96
CA CYS A 347 -13.70 -2.11 10.17
C CYS A 347 -12.77 -3.09 10.92
N SER A 348 -12.51 -2.83 12.20
CA SER A 348 -11.68 -3.69 13.06
C SER A 348 -12.42 -4.99 13.40
N LEU A 349 -13.72 -4.90 13.72
CA LEU A 349 -14.56 -6.06 13.99
C LEU A 349 -14.64 -6.98 12.76
N ALA A 350 -14.86 -6.43 11.57
CA ALA A 350 -14.90 -7.18 10.33
C ALA A 350 -13.55 -7.86 10.03
N CYS A 351 -12.44 -7.18 10.31
CA CYS A 351 -11.10 -7.76 10.19
C CYS A 351 -10.94 -8.96 11.14
N HIS A 352 -11.27 -8.78 12.42
CA HIS A 352 -11.25 -9.84 13.42
C HIS A 352 -12.13 -11.03 13.04
N LYS A 353 -13.37 -10.80 12.56
CA LYS A 353 -14.29 -11.88 12.14
C LYS A 353 -13.79 -12.68 10.93
N VAL A 354 -13.00 -12.06 10.05
CA VAL A 354 -12.41 -12.75 8.89
C VAL A 354 -11.15 -13.52 9.28
N HIS A 355 -10.29 -12.96 10.11
CA HIS A 355 -8.94 -13.49 10.37
C HIS A 355 -8.74 -14.12 11.76
N GLY A 356 -9.74 -14.09 12.64
CA GLY A 356 -9.62 -14.53 14.04
C GLY A 356 -8.97 -13.50 14.98
N GLN A 357 -8.23 -12.54 14.42
CA GLN A 357 -7.71 -11.37 15.12
C GLN A 357 -7.78 -10.13 14.22
N SER A 358 -8.02 -8.95 14.79
CA SER A 358 -7.94 -7.71 14.02
C SER A 358 -6.49 -7.44 13.61
N ARG A 359 -6.27 -7.28 12.31
CA ARG A 359 -5.00 -6.86 11.70
C ARG A 359 -5.01 -5.37 11.33
N LEU A 360 -5.95 -4.63 11.94
CA LEU A 360 -6.17 -3.20 11.79
C LEU A 360 -6.37 -2.60 13.18
N LEU A 361 -5.51 -1.66 13.54
CA LEU A 361 -5.65 -0.82 14.72
C LEU A 361 -6.02 0.59 14.25
N ARG A 362 -7.02 1.23 14.88
CA ARG A 362 -7.52 2.55 14.48
C ARG A 362 -6.69 3.71 15.06
N ARG A 363 -5.40 3.47 15.24
CA ARG A 363 -4.38 4.44 15.64
C ARG A 363 -3.28 4.44 14.60
N GLY A 364 -2.50 5.51 14.48
CA GLY A 364 -1.43 5.57 13.51
C GLY A 364 -1.03 7.00 13.18
N ILE A 365 -0.70 7.23 11.91
CA ILE A 365 -0.17 8.50 11.45
C ILE A 365 -1.33 9.42 11.08
N SER A 366 -1.44 10.53 11.79
CA SER A 366 -2.49 11.55 11.59
C SER A 366 -1.95 12.70 10.75
N ILE A 367 -2.65 13.06 9.70
CA ILE A 367 -2.29 14.15 8.79
C ILE A 367 -3.49 15.08 8.67
N GLN A 368 -3.25 16.35 9.01
CA GLN A 368 -4.15 17.44 8.71
C GLN A 368 -3.62 18.13 7.45
N ARG A 369 -4.48 18.31 6.46
CA ARG A 369 -4.12 18.93 5.18
C ARG A 369 -5.30 19.72 4.62
N PRO A 370 -5.12 20.71 3.74
CA PRO A 370 -6.26 21.34 3.09
C PRO A 370 -6.98 20.36 2.14
N VAL A 371 -8.30 20.48 2.01
CA VAL A 371 -9.11 19.60 1.13
C VAL A 371 -8.67 19.70 -0.34
N LYS A 372 -8.20 20.90 -0.73
CA LYS A 372 -7.58 21.21 -2.01
C LYS A 372 -6.49 22.26 -1.77
N PRO A 373 -5.43 22.33 -2.58
CA PRO A 373 -4.43 23.39 -2.45
C PRO A 373 -5.08 24.79 -2.40
N GLY A 374 -4.78 25.58 -1.36
CA GLY A 374 -5.34 26.91 -1.12
C GLY A 374 -6.76 26.96 -0.55
N SER A 375 -7.33 25.81 -0.15
CA SER A 375 -8.64 25.75 0.52
C SER A 375 -8.52 26.07 2.00
N SER A 376 -9.40 26.94 2.53
CA SER A 376 -9.52 27.19 3.98
C SER A 376 -10.14 26.01 4.75
N PHE A 377 -10.72 25.04 4.05
CA PHE A 377 -11.23 23.81 4.67
C PHE A 377 -10.11 22.77 4.75
N THR A 378 -9.92 22.23 5.95
CA THR A 378 -8.98 21.14 6.25
C THR A 378 -9.69 19.79 6.23
N GLN A 379 -8.92 18.76 5.86
CA GLN A 379 -9.27 17.36 5.93
C GLN A 379 -8.40 16.69 6.99
N HIS A 380 -9.01 15.87 7.84
CA HIS A 380 -8.30 15.07 8.83
C HIS A 380 -8.21 13.63 8.36
N VAL A 381 -7.00 13.21 8.02
CA VAL A 381 -6.70 11.86 7.54
C VAL A 381 -5.93 11.10 8.60
N LEU A 382 -6.38 9.89 8.89
CA LEU A 382 -5.64 8.91 9.68
C LEU A 382 -5.19 7.77 8.78
N SER A 383 -3.88 7.49 8.76
CA SER A 383 -3.33 6.24 8.27
C SER A 383 -3.26 5.25 9.44
N PRO A 384 -4.23 4.35 9.62
CA PRO A 384 -4.21 3.35 10.69
C PRO A 384 -2.98 2.45 10.60
N SER A 385 -2.55 1.91 11.74
CA SER A 385 -1.49 0.90 11.87
C SER A 385 -1.93 -0.40 11.21
N VAL A 386 -1.69 -0.44 9.90
CA VAL A 386 -1.99 -1.51 8.96
C VAL A 386 -0.81 -1.62 8.01
N CYS A 387 -0.49 -2.83 7.55
CA CYS A 387 0.65 -3.04 6.66
C CYS A 387 0.46 -2.24 5.37
N LEU A 388 1.45 -1.39 5.05
CA LEU A 388 1.50 -0.56 3.85
C LEU A 388 2.03 -1.30 2.60
N HIS A 389 2.46 -2.55 2.78
CA HIS A 389 3.12 -3.36 1.77
C HIS A 389 4.28 -2.60 1.08
N CYS A 390 5.10 -1.89 1.87
CA CYS A 390 6.15 -0.95 1.42
C CYS A 390 6.99 -1.51 0.27
N GLN A 391 7.40 -0.63 -0.65
CA GLN A 391 8.28 -0.99 -1.78
C GLN A 391 9.64 -1.50 -1.29
N ASP A 392 10.21 -0.87 -0.27
CA ASP A 392 11.40 -1.33 0.44
C ASP A 392 11.04 -1.64 1.91
N PRO A 393 10.78 -2.91 2.25
CA PRO A 393 10.22 -3.25 3.53
C PRO A 393 11.31 -3.70 4.53
N GLU A 394 11.60 -2.84 5.50
CA GLU A 394 12.57 -3.08 6.57
C GLU A 394 12.27 -4.39 7.34
N CYS A 395 10.98 -4.67 7.59
CA CYS A 395 10.53 -5.81 8.39
C CYS A 395 10.85 -7.19 7.80
N LEU A 396 11.31 -7.29 6.55
CA LEU A 396 11.74 -8.55 5.94
C LEU A 396 13.24 -8.81 6.16
N THR A 397 14.01 -7.81 6.56
CA THR A 397 15.47 -7.94 6.73
C THR A 397 15.85 -8.71 7.99
N GLY A 398 15.04 -8.61 9.05
CA GLY A 398 15.30 -9.24 10.34
C GLY A 398 14.88 -10.70 10.44
N CYS A 399 13.98 -11.19 9.58
CA CYS A 399 13.36 -12.50 9.79
C CYS A 399 14.37 -13.65 9.61
N PRO A 400 14.69 -14.40 10.69
CA PRO A 400 15.72 -15.42 10.63
C PRO A 400 15.27 -16.68 9.89
N THR A 401 13.95 -16.86 9.69
CA THR A 401 13.34 -18.06 9.08
C THR A 401 12.78 -17.84 7.69
N GLY A 402 12.75 -16.59 7.19
CA GLY A 402 12.08 -16.25 5.94
C GLY A 402 10.56 -16.33 5.99
N ALA A 403 9.97 -16.39 7.19
CA ALA A 403 8.52 -16.46 7.36
C ALA A 403 7.78 -15.25 6.81
N ILE A 404 8.40 -14.06 6.81
CA ILE A 404 7.84 -12.87 6.15
C ILE A 404 8.56 -12.66 4.82
N ALA A 405 7.78 -12.59 3.74
CA ALA A 405 8.31 -12.47 2.38
C ALA A 405 7.36 -11.69 1.48
N ARG A 406 7.88 -11.20 0.35
CA ARG A 406 7.05 -10.67 -0.76
C ARG A 406 6.75 -11.81 -1.73
N PHE A 407 5.47 -12.08 -1.93
CA PHE A 407 4.97 -13.14 -2.82
C PHE A 407 4.80 -12.64 -4.25
N SER A 408 4.48 -13.55 -5.18
CA SER A 408 4.40 -13.29 -6.62
C SER A 408 3.43 -12.19 -7.02
N GLY A 409 2.37 -11.94 -6.24
CA GLY A 409 1.44 -10.83 -6.45
C GLY A 409 1.93 -9.48 -5.92
N GLY A 410 3.16 -9.40 -5.41
CA GLY A 410 3.75 -8.19 -4.81
C GLY A 410 3.33 -7.95 -3.36
N GLN A 411 2.37 -8.73 -2.82
CA GLN A 411 1.99 -8.63 -1.43
C GLN A 411 3.07 -9.22 -0.53
N ILE A 412 3.45 -8.45 0.48
CA ILE A 412 4.18 -8.97 1.64
C ILE A 412 3.18 -9.77 2.49
N ASP A 413 3.51 -10.97 2.95
CA ASP A 413 2.72 -11.72 3.95
C ASP A 413 3.62 -12.55 4.89
N ILE A 414 3.05 -13.09 5.97
CA ILE A 414 3.72 -13.95 6.95
C ILE A 414 3.18 -15.37 6.86
N GLU A 415 4.04 -16.32 6.54
CA GLU A 415 3.75 -17.75 6.57
C GLU A 415 3.80 -18.27 8.02
N ALA A 416 2.62 -18.61 8.55
CA ALA A 416 2.47 -19.02 9.94
C ALA A 416 3.21 -20.33 10.27
N LYS A 417 3.36 -21.22 9.29
CA LYS A 417 4.08 -22.49 9.44
C LYS A 417 5.57 -22.26 9.74
N THR A 418 6.17 -21.25 9.12
CA THR A 418 7.60 -20.94 9.20
C THR A 418 7.94 -19.92 10.30
N CYS A 419 6.95 -19.16 10.79
CA CYS A 419 7.16 -18.15 11.82
C CYS A 419 7.49 -18.76 13.18
N ILE A 420 8.64 -18.43 13.77
CA ILE A 420 9.05 -18.89 15.12
C ILE A 420 8.66 -17.93 16.26
N GLY A 421 7.95 -16.85 15.96
CA GLY A 421 7.50 -15.90 17.00
C GLY A 421 8.58 -14.98 17.57
N CYS A 422 9.72 -14.81 16.90
CA CYS A 422 10.85 -13.99 17.40
C CYS A 422 10.53 -12.49 17.58
N GLY A 423 9.60 -11.94 16.79
CA GLY A 423 9.20 -10.53 16.90
C GLY A 423 10.05 -9.53 16.11
N ASP A 424 11.15 -9.94 15.48
CA ASP A 424 12.05 -9.03 14.75
C ASP A 424 11.34 -8.22 13.65
N CYS A 425 10.40 -8.83 12.95
CA CYS A 425 9.60 -8.12 11.95
C CYS A 425 8.71 -7.03 12.57
N ALA A 426 8.20 -7.25 13.78
CA ALA A 426 7.35 -6.28 14.48
C ALA A 426 8.16 -5.10 15.01
N THR A 427 9.36 -5.35 15.53
CA THR A 427 10.27 -4.28 16.00
C THR A 427 10.82 -3.44 14.86
N GLN A 428 11.03 -4.03 13.68
CA GLN A 428 11.51 -3.34 12.49
C GLN A 428 10.42 -2.62 11.68
N CYS A 429 9.13 -2.73 12.06
CA CYS A 429 8.08 -2.06 11.30
C CYS A 429 7.90 -0.62 11.83
N PRO A 430 8.27 0.43 11.06
CA PRO A 430 8.17 1.82 11.54
C PRO A 430 6.71 2.28 11.72
N TYR A 431 5.74 1.53 11.21
CA TYR A 431 4.31 1.84 11.26
C TYR A 431 3.54 1.06 12.33
N ASN A 432 4.25 0.23 13.13
CA ASN A 432 3.67 -0.66 14.14
C ASN A 432 2.52 -1.53 13.58
N ALA A 433 2.69 -2.02 12.35
CA ALA A 433 1.64 -2.69 11.58
C ALA A 433 1.63 -4.23 11.75
N ILE A 434 2.52 -4.76 12.59
CA ILE A 434 2.68 -6.20 12.85
C ILE A 434 2.46 -6.41 14.34
N SER A 435 1.53 -7.32 14.67
CA SER A 435 1.19 -7.65 16.05
C SER A 435 1.62 -9.09 16.36
N MET A 436 2.10 -9.33 17.59
CA MET A 436 2.40 -10.67 18.07
C MET A 436 1.17 -11.23 18.79
N ILE A 437 0.72 -12.41 18.38
CA ILE A 437 -0.44 -13.09 18.99
C ILE A 437 -0.09 -14.51 19.41
N PRO A 438 -0.77 -15.09 20.40
CA PRO A 438 -0.62 -16.51 20.70
C PRO A 438 -1.07 -17.38 19.52
N LEU A 439 -0.32 -18.45 19.22
CA LEU A 439 -0.62 -19.39 18.13
C LEU A 439 -1.98 -20.09 18.32
N LYS A 440 -2.35 -20.37 19.58
CA LYS A 440 -3.65 -20.90 19.95
C LYS A 440 -4.45 -19.80 20.65
N PRO A 441 -5.61 -19.38 20.12
CA PRO A 441 -6.49 -18.49 20.86
C PRO A 441 -6.99 -19.22 22.12
N PRO A 442 -7.23 -18.49 23.23
CA PRO A 442 -7.81 -19.08 24.43
C PRO A 442 -9.14 -19.73 24.08
N GLU A 443 -9.37 -20.96 24.56
CA GLU A 443 -10.63 -21.66 24.32
C GLU A 443 -11.79 -20.85 24.94
N PRO A 444 -12.88 -20.62 24.19
CA PRO A 444 -14.04 -19.93 24.74
C PRO A 444 -14.61 -20.76 25.88
N VAL A 445 -14.68 -20.17 27.08
CA VAL A 445 -15.27 -20.82 28.25
C VAL A 445 -16.75 -21.12 27.95
N PRO A 446 -17.21 -22.38 28.04
CA PRO A 446 -18.61 -22.71 27.83
C PRO A 446 -19.50 -21.99 28.85
N LEU A 447 -20.32 -21.06 28.38
CA LEU A 447 -21.30 -20.37 29.23
C LEU A 447 -22.53 -21.24 29.44
N ALA A 448 -23.00 -21.37 30.68
CA ALA A 448 -24.27 -22.00 30.99
C ALA A 448 -25.44 -21.24 30.33
N LEU A 449 -26.55 -21.92 30.03
CA LEU A 449 -27.71 -21.32 29.34
C LEU A 449 -28.23 -20.05 30.04
N ARG A 450 -28.24 -20.05 31.39
CA ARG A 450 -28.62 -18.90 32.22
C ARG A 450 -27.69 -17.70 32.00
N ASP A 451 -26.39 -17.93 31.87
CA ASP A 451 -25.39 -16.88 31.67
C ASP A 451 -25.41 -16.35 30.23
N ARG A 452 -25.78 -17.20 29.25
CA ARG A 452 -26.03 -16.75 27.87
C ARG A 452 -27.25 -15.83 27.80
N LEU A 453 -28.33 -16.16 28.51
CA LEU A 453 -29.53 -15.30 28.63
C LEU A 453 -29.22 -14.00 29.37
N LYS A 454 -28.51 -14.08 30.50
CA LYS A 454 -28.11 -12.89 31.27
C LYS A 454 -27.16 -11.99 30.49
N GLY A 455 -26.24 -12.57 29.72
CA GLY A 455 -25.36 -11.83 28.80
C GLY A 455 -26.11 -11.19 27.64
N TRP A 456 -27.12 -11.86 27.08
CA TRP A 456 -27.95 -11.28 26.01
C TRP A 456 -28.79 -10.08 26.50
N LEU A 457 -29.20 -10.08 27.77
CA LEU A 457 -29.92 -8.98 28.43
C LEU A 457 -28.99 -7.95 29.08
N SER A 458 -27.68 -8.22 29.15
CA SER A 458 -26.70 -7.35 29.80
C SER A 458 -26.30 -6.23 28.86
N LEU A 459 -26.42 -4.98 29.32
CA LEU A 459 -25.85 -3.80 28.68
C LEU A 459 -24.37 -3.59 29.06
N ALA A 460 -23.83 -4.39 29.99
CA ALA A 460 -22.43 -4.31 30.36
C ALA A 460 -21.55 -4.81 29.19
N PRO A 461 -20.45 -4.10 28.86
CA PRO A 461 -19.52 -4.54 27.83
C PRO A 461 -18.92 -5.90 28.20
N ALA A 462 -18.56 -6.68 27.17
CA ALA A 462 -17.88 -7.95 27.38
C ALA A 462 -16.57 -7.70 28.16
N PRO A 463 -16.24 -8.54 29.16
CA PRO A 463 -14.98 -8.39 29.87
C PRO A 463 -13.83 -8.51 28.89
N LEU A 464 -12.81 -7.66 29.07
CA LEU A 464 -11.59 -7.72 28.27
C LEU A 464 -10.96 -9.12 28.42
N PRO A 465 -10.38 -9.68 27.35
CA PRO A 465 -9.61 -10.90 27.46
C PRO A 465 -8.48 -10.71 28.49
N PRO A 466 -8.12 -11.74 29.27
CA PRO A 466 -7.01 -11.63 30.20
C PRO A 466 -5.73 -11.23 29.44
N PRO A 467 -4.84 -10.43 30.06
CA PRO A 467 -3.59 -10.04 29.42
C PRO A 467 -2.78 -11.30 29.09
N VAL A 468 -2.13 -11.29 27.93
CA VAL A 468 -1.29 -12.41 27.49
C VAL A 468 -0.06 -12.48 28.40
N THR A 469 -0.07 -13.42 29.35
CA THR A 469 1.03 -13.61 30.32
C THR A 469 2.10 -14.59 29.82
N GLU A 470 1.82 -15.36 28.77
CA GLU A 470 2.73 -16.35 28.21
C GLU A 470 3.38 -15.86 26.90
N THR A 471 4.71 -15.86 26.85
CA THR A 471 5.53 -15.46 25.70
C THR A 471 5.95 -16.63 24.82
N LYS A 472 5.53 -17.85 25.16
CA LYS A 472 5.82 -19.08 24.39
C LYS A 472 4.77 -19.23 23.28
N ASP A 473 5.21 -19.63 22.09
CA ASP A 473 4.36 -19.87 20.91
C ASP A 473 3.62 -18.63 20.37
N LEU A 474 4.35 -17.52 20.20
CA LEU A 474 3.84 -16.34 19.51
C LEU A 474 3.89 -16.51 17.98
N LEU A 475 2.98 -15.83 17.30
CA LEU A 475 2.87 -15.71 15.86
C LEU A 475 2.77 -14.24 15.49
N ALA A 476 3.61 -13.80 14.56
CA ALA A 476 3.48 -12.48 13.98
C ALA A 476 2.31 -12.46 12.98
N VAL A 477 1.40 -11.50 13.14
CA VAL A 477 0.27 -11.28 12.23
C VAL A 477 0.24 -9.84 11.74
N LYS A 478 -0.19 -9.67 10.51
CA LYS A 478 -0.34 -8.36 9.88
C LYS A 478 -1.42 -8.41 8.82
N CYS A 479 -1.80 -7.25 8.28
CA CYS A 479 -2.70 -7.21 7.14
C CYS A 479 -2.08 -7.93 5.94
N ASN A 480 -2.85 -8.81 5.32
CA ASN A 480 -2.48 -9.56 4.12
C ASN A 480 -3.42 -9.28 2.94
N LEU A 481 -4.05 -8.09 2.92
CA LEU A 481 -4.98 -7.70 1.87
C LEU A 481 -6.21 -8.62 1.72
N CYS A 482 -6.60 -9.31 2.80
CA CYS A 482 -7.64 -10.35 2.78
C CYS A 482 -7.35 -11.45 1.73
N ASP A 483 -6.08 -11.68 1.42
CA ASP A 483 -5.64 -12.77 0.56
C ASP A 483 -5.94 -14.12 1.20
N SER A 484 -6.21 -15.11 0.35
CA SER A 484 -6.60 -16.48 0.76
C SER A 484 -7.83 -16.53 1.68
N THR A 485 -8.75 -15.56 1.54
CA THR A 485 -10.04 -15.56 2.25
C THR A 485 -11.20 -15.80 1.28
N PRO A 486 -12.39 -16.24 1.75
CA PRO A 486 -13.57 -16.35 0.90
C PRO A 486 -14.04 -15.03 0.27
N LEU A 487 -13.48 -13.90 0.71
CA LEU A 487 -13.72 -12.58 0.12
C LEU A 487 -13.02 -12.40 -1.23
N ASN A 488 -11.85 -13.03 -1.41
CA ASN A 488 -11.01 -12.99 -2.60
C ASN A 488 -10.75 -14.42 -3.12
N PRO A 489 -11.74 -15.08 -3.74
CA PRO A 489 -11.54 -16.41 -4.33
C PRO A 489 -10.57 -16.35 -5.54
N ALA A 490 -9.96 -17.49 -5.88
CA ALA A 490 -9.10 -17.61 -7.05
C ALA A 490 -9.85 -17.16 -8.33
N GLY A 491 -9.22 -16.28 -9.11
CA GLY A 491 -9.84 -15.70 -10.32
C GLY A 491 -10.72 -14.47 -10.09
N ALA A 492 -10.77 -13.92 -8.88
CA ALA A 492 -11.48 -12.65 -8.64
C ALA A 492 -10.90 -11.51 -9.48
N ARG A 493 -11.74 -10.85 -10.29
CA ARG A 493 -11.33 -9.74 -11.18
C ARG A 493 -10.84 -8.49 -10.44
N ALA A 494 -11.33 -8.26 -9.23
CA ALA A 494 -10.98 -7.11 -8.42
C ALA A 494 -10.95 -7.52 -6.94
N PRO A 495 -9.88 -7.17 -6.20
CA PRO A 495 -9.77 -7.49 -4.79
C PRO A 495 -10.84 -6.76 -3.99
N ALA A 496 -11.28 -7.38 -2.90
CA ALA A 496 -12.19 -6.83 -1.92
C ALA A 496 -11.56 -6.95 -0.53
N TYR A 497 -11.72 -5.93 0.29
CA TYR A 497 -11.10 -5.85 1.61
C TYR A 497 -12.17 -5.76 2.68
N SER A 498 -12.10 -6.63 3.68
CA SER A 498 -13.13 -6.72 4.72
C SER A 498 -13.33 -5.39 5.46
N CYS A 499 -12.24 -4.67 5.73
CA CYS A 499 -12.29 -3.38 6.42
C CYS A 499 -12.98 -2.27 5.58
N GLU A 500 -12.73 -2.20 4.28
CA GLU A 500 -13.37 -1.25 3.34
C GLU A 500 -14.84 -1.62 3.09
N GLU A 501 -15.10 -2.88 2.76
CA GLU A 501 -16.44 -3.39 2.42
C GLU A 501 -17.44 -3.32 3.57
N ASN A 502 -16.95 -3.18 4.82
CA ASN A 502 -17.76 -3.05 6.01
C ASN A 502 -17.68 -1.66 6.65
N CYS A 503 -17.11 -0.66 5.96
CA CYS A 503 -17.23 0.73 6.37
C CYS A 503 -18.59 1.29 5.92
N PRO A 504 -19.51 1.67 6.83
CA PRO A 504 -20.84 2.16 6.45
C PRO A 504 -20.79 3.57 5.84
N THR A 505 -19.86 4.42 6.31
CA THR A 505 -19.74 5.82 5.88
C THR A 505 -18.71 6.04 4.78
N ASP A 506 -18.09 4.96 4.28
CA ASP A 506 -17.03 5.04 3.29
C ASP A 506 -15.79 5.83 3.74
N ALA A 507 -15.64 6.04 5.05
CA ALA A 507 -14.50 6.74 5.62
C ALA A 507 -13.17 6.00 5.40
N LEU A 508 -13.18 4.70 5.09
CA LEU A 508 -11.97 3.88 5.04
C LEU A 508 -11.75 3.30 3.65
N VAL A 509 -10.63 3.62 3.01
CA VAL A 509 -10.34 3.23 1.63
C VAL A 509 -8.86 2.92 1.43
N ARG A 510 -8.55 2.04 0.47
CA ARG A 510 -7.17 1.86 0.00
C ARG A 510 -6.87 2.76 -1.17
N VAL A 511 -5.75 3.48 -1.06
CA VAL A 511 -5.30 4.45 -2.04
C VAL A 511 -3.85 4.21 -2.42
N ASN A 512 -3.50 4.69 -3.62
CA ASN A 512 -2.12 4.93 -3.97
C ASN A 512 -1.68 6.25 -3.30
N PRO A 513 -0.72 6.23 -2.37
CA PRO A 513 -0.38 7.44 -1.63
C PRO A 513 0.18 8.54 -2.55
N ARG A 514 0.94 8.19 -3.59
CA ARG A 514 1.50 9.16 -4.55
C ARG A 514 0.43 9.85 -5.40
N GLU A 515 -0.73 9.23 -5.58
CA GLU A 515 -1.86 9.87 -6.28
C GLU A 515 -2.79 10.63 -5.34
N TYR A 516 -2.93 10.12 -4.11
CA TYR A 516 -3.86 10.63 -3.10
C TYR A 516 -3.35 11.90 -2.41
N PHE A 517 -2.04 12.01 -2.18
CA PHE A 517 -1.37 13.22 -1.68
C PHE A 517 -0.90 14.04 -2.88
N ALA A 518 -1.73 14.97 -3.31
CA ALA A 518 -1.47 15.78 -4.51
C ALA A 518 -0.25 16.69 -4.32
N GLU A 519 0.00 17.09 -3.08
CA GLU A 519 1.14 17.84 -2.58
C GLU A 519 2.43 17.07 -2.91
N ALA A 520 2.51 15.80 -2.49
CA ALA A 520 3.63 14.92 -2.79
C ALA A 520 3.75 14.58 -4.29
N ARG A 521 2.63 14.39 -5.00
CA ARG A 521 2.64 14.06 -6.45
C ARG A 521 3.34 15.12 -7.28
N ASN A 522 3.07 16.40 -6.98
CA ASN A 522 3.66 17.51 -7.72
C ASN A 522 5.17 17.65 -7.48
N SER A 523 5.71 16.96 -6.47
CA SER A 523 7.14 16.91 -6.18
C SER A 523 7.86 15.74 -6.86
N ILE A 524 7.15 14.85 -7.57
CA ILE A 524 7.75 13.72 -8.32
C ILE A 524 8.11 14.16 -9.75
N GLY A 525 9.34 13.85 -10.17
CA GLY A 525 9.87 14.22 -11.48
C GLY A 525 9.39 13.31 -12.63
N ILE A 526 9.84 13.62 -13.83
CA ILE A 526 9.30 13.11 -15.11
C ILE A 526 9.45 11.58 -15.25
N VAL A 527 10.49 10.99 -14.65
CA VAL A 527 10.89 9.58 -14.88
C VAL A 527 9.90 8.55 -14.31
N TYR A 528 9.07 8.88 -13.31
CA TYR A 528 8.28 7.88 -12.56
C TYR A 528 6.79 8.18 -12.41
N GLN A 529 6.21 9.02 -13.29
CA GLN A 529 4.81 9.44 -13.15
C GLN A 529 3.79 8.34 -13.49
N ASP A 530 4.18 7.22 -14.08
CA ASP A 530 3.27 6.22 -14.66
C ASP A 530 3.34 4.79 -14.05
N GLN A 531 4.33 4.46 -13.22
CA GLN A 531 4.57 3.05 -12.84
C GLN A 531 3.85 2.54 -11.58
N THR A 532 2.94 3.29 -10.97
CA THR A 532 2.28 2.84 -9.75
C THR A 532 1.09 1.92 -10.02
N HIS A 533 1.28 0.61 -9.82
CA HIS A 533 0.29 -0.46 -9.99
C HIS A 533 -0.79 -0.55 -8.88
N ALA A 534 -1.04 0.51 -8.13
CA ALA A 534 -2.02 0.51 -7.06
C ALA A 534 -3.36 1.07 -7.55
N ILE A 535 -4.30 0.18 -7.87
CA ILE A 535 -5.71 0.53 -8.17
C ILE A 535 -6.39 0.89 -6.84
N GLY A 536 -6.18 2.11 -6.39
CA GLY A 536 -6.87 2.68 -5.23
C GLY A 536 -8.13 3.44 -5.65
N ARG A 537 -9.21 3.33 -4.87
CA ARG A 537 -10.37 4.22 -5.03
C ARG A 537 -10.00 5.58 -4.43
N ASN A 538 -9.73 6.57 -5.28
CA ASN A 538 -9.56 7.94 -4.83
C ASN A 538 -10.90 8.50 -4.34
N ILE A 539 -11.13 8.49 -3.01
CA ILE A 539 -12.37 8.98 -2.35
C ILE A 539 -12.79 10.40 -2.78
N HIS A 540 -11.84 11.22 -3.24
CA HIS A 540 -12.12 12.60 -3.69
C HIS A 540 -12.35 12.75 -5.19
N ARG A 541 -12.04 11.73 -6.00
CA ARG A 541 -12.37 11.69 -7.43
C ARG A 541 -13.69 10.94 -7.61
N SER A 542 -14.78 11.54 -7.12
CA SER A 542 -16.18 11.20 -7.40
C SER A 542 -16.50 9.70 -7.63
N ASP A 543 -17.07 9.01 -6.65
CA ASP A 543 -17.64 7.68 -6.88
C ASP A 543 -18.88 7.79 -7.80
N PRO A 544 -18.79 7.38 -9.09
CA PRO A 544 -19.91 7.51 -10.02
C PRO A 544 -21.06 6.57 -9.66
N ILE A 545 -20.75 5.42 -9.02
CA ILE A 545 -21.75 4.44 -8.60
C ILE A 545 -22.57 5.03 -7.45
N ALA A 546 -21.92 5.64 -6.46
CA ALA A 546 -22.62 6.33 -5.37
C ALA A 546 -23.50 7.47 -5.89
N LYS A 547 -22.99 8.30 -6.81
CA LYS A 547 -23.77 9.37 -7.45
C LYS A 547 -24.99 8.83 -8.21
N LEU A 548 -24.82 7.73 -8.94
CA LEU A 548 -25.91 7.06 -9.63
C LEU A 548 -26.96 6.56 -8.63
N TRP A 549 -26.55 5.91 -7.53
CA TRP A 549 -27.49 5.48 -6.49
C TRP A 549 -28.26 6.65 -5.87
N HIS A 550 -27.61 7.78 -5.60
CA HIS A 550 -28.29 8.99 -5.13
C HIS A 550 -29.30 9.51 -6.17
N ALA A 551 -28.89 9.65 -7.43
CA ALA A 551 -29.76 10.12 -8.50
C ALA A 551 -30.98 9.20 -8.70
N CYS A 552 -30.74 7.89 -8.77
CA CYS A 552 -31.79 6.88 -8.87
C CYS A 552 -32.72 6.89 -7.64
N GLY A 553 -32.16 7.00 -6.43
CA GLY A 553 -32.92 7.06 -5.18
C GLY A 553 -33.83 8.29 -5.11
N ILE A 554 -33.31 9.47 -5.48
CA ILE A 554 -34.08 10.73 -5.54
C ILE A 554 -35.19 10.62 -6.59
N LEU A 555 -34.86 10.20 -7.82
CA LEU A 555 -35.83 10.04 -8.90
C LEU A 555 -36.93 9.04 -8.53
N ALA A 556 -36.57 7.89 -7.95
CA ALA A 556 -37.53 6.90 -7.50
C ALA A 556 -38.44 7.44 -6.39
N THR A 557 -37.88 8.19 -5.43
CA THR A 557 -38.67 8.82 -4.35
C THR A 557 -39.68 9.82 -4.91
N VAL A 558 -39.24 10.70 -5.81
CA VAL A 558 -40.11 11.70 -6.45
C VAL A 558 -41.19 11.01 -7.31
N ALA A 559 -40.80 10.06 -8.15
CA ALA A 559 -41.72 9.37 -9.07
C ALA A 559 -42.78 8.55 -8.32
N LEU A 560 -42.38 7.75 -7.31
CA LEU A 560 -43.32 6.94 -6.54
C LEU A 560 -44.27 7.80 -5.71
N THR A 561 -43.78 8.89 -5.12
CA THR A 561 -44.62 9.82 -4.36
C THR A 561 -45.61 10.52 -5.28
N ALA A 562 -45.15 11.03 -6.42
CA ALA A 562 -46.03 11.68 -7.40
C ALA A 562 -47.08 10.71 -7.97
N ALA A 563 -46.69 9.47 -8.26
CA ALA A 563 -47.62 8.43 -8.72
C ALA A 563 -48.66 8.08 -7.66
N ALA A 564 -48.24 7.93 -6.40
CA ALA A 564 -49.15 7.63 -5.29
C ALA A 564 -50.15 8.78 -5.03
N VAL A 565 -49.68 10.04 -5.05
CA VAL A 565 -50.53 11.23 -4.91
C VAL A 565 -51.49 11.37 -6.09
N TRP A 566 -50.99 11.23 -7.32
CA TRP A 566 -51.82 11.28 -8.53
C TRP A 566 -52.91 10.20 -8.50
N ALA A 567 -52.56 8.97 -8.14
CA ALA A 567 -53.52 7.88 -8.03
C ALA A 567 -54.56 8.14 -6.94
N ALA A 568 -54.13 8.66 -5.78
CA ALA A 568 -55.04 9.03 -4.69
C ALA A 568 -56.02 10.14 -5.11
N ILE A 569 -55.57 11.15 -5.86
CA ILE A 569 -56.42 12.23 -6.38
C ILE A 569 -57.38 11.71 -7.46
N ARG A 570 -56.91 10.83 -8.36
CA ARG A 570 -57.70 10.39 -9.51
C ARG A 570 -58.75 9.33 -9.17
N TYR A 571 -58.41 8.38 -8.32
CA TYR A 571 -59.23 7.21 -8.02
C TYR A 571 -59.79 7.21 -6.60
N GLY A 572 -59.30 8.09 -5.71
CA GLY A 572 -59.56 8.01 -4.27
C GLY A 572 -58.72 6.89 -3.61
N LEU A 573 -58.51 6.97 -2.30
CA LEU A 573 -57.69 5.98 -1.57
C LEU A 573 -58.34 4.59 -1.58
N ASP A 574 -59.66 4.52 -1.40
CA ASP A 574 -60.43 3.28 -1.34
C ASP A 574 -61.15 2.95 -2.67
N GLY A 575 -61.00 3.79 -3.69
CA GLY A 575 -61.59 3.55 -5.00
C GLY A 575 -60.83 2.46 -5.77
N ARG A 576 -61.59 1.67 -6.55
CA ARG A 576 -61.04 0.62 -7.40
C ARG A 576 -60.31 1.24 -8.60
N LEU A 577 -59.15 0.68 -8.93
CA LEU A 577 -58.38 1.08 -10.11
C LEU A 577 -58.99 0.42 -11.35
N GLY A 578 -59.82 1.17 -12.06
CA GLY A 578 -60.55 0.66 -13.24
C GLY A 578 -61.48 -0.49 -12.87
N GLU A 579 -61.44 -1.59 -13.62
CA GLU A 579 -62.22 -2.81 -13.36
C GLU A 579 -61.53 -3.78 -12.38
N THR A 580 -60.36 -3.42 -11.83
CA THR A 580 -59.62 -4.32 -10.94
C THR A 580 -60.15 -4.28 -9.50
N TRP A 581 -59.81 -5.31 -8.72
CA TRP A 581 -60.09 -5.35 -7.28
C TRP A 581 -59.10 -4.51 -6.46
N LEU A 582 -58.00 -4.06 -7.07
CA LEU A 582 -56.94 -3.31 -6.41
C LEU A 582 -57.37 -1.86 -6.16
N THR A 583 -57.18 -1.41 -4.92
CA THR A 583 -57.32 0.00 -4.54
C THR A 583 -55.94 0.65 -4.43
N VAL A 584 -55.90 1.98 -4.48
CA VAL A 584 -54.66 2.74 -4.25
C VAL A 584 -54.05 2.36 -2.90
N ARG A 585 -54.90 2.17 -1.87
CA ARG A 585 -54.51 1.71 -0.54
C ARG A 585 -53.80 0.35 -0.53
N TRP A 586 -54.27 -0.62 -1.32
CA TRP A 586 -53.63 -1.93 -1.42
C TRP A 586 -52.26 -1.84 -2.08
N ILE A 587 -52.12 -1.04 -3.13
CA ILE A 587 -50.85 -0.86 -3.84
C ILE A 587 -49.83 -0.16 -2.94
N THR A 588 -50.22 0.94 -2.29
CA THR A 588 -49.31 1.66 -1.37
C THR A 588 -48.92 0.80 -0.17
N GLY A 589 -49.84 -0.03 0.35
CA GLY A 589 -49.53 -1.00 1.40
C GLY A 589 -48.51 -2.04 0.98
N LEU A 590 -48.66 -2.63 -0.21
CA LEU A 590 -47.72 -3.63 -0.75
C LEU A 590 -46.34 -3.03 -1.02
N VAL A 591 -46.29 -1.85 -1.62
CA VAL A 591 -45.03 -1.13 -1.88
C VAL A 591 -44.35 -0.75 -0.56
N GLY A 592 -45.10 -0.27 0.43
CA GLY A 592 -44.60 0.01 1.77
C GLY A 592 -44.04 -1.23 2.46
N LEU A 593 -44.73 -2.37 2.39
CA LEU A 593 -44.27 -3.65 2.95
C LEU A 593 -42.97 -4.13 2.30
N VAL A 594 -42.86 -4.07 0.97
CA VAL A 594 -41.63 -4.40 0.24
C VAL A 594 -40.50 -3.45 0.63
N GLY A 595 -40.81 -2.14 0.78
CA GLY A 595 -39.86 -1.15 1.27
C GLY A 595 -39.30 -1.49 2.65
N ILE A 596 -40.17 -1.80 3.62
CA ILE A 596 -39.77 -2.23 4.97
C ILE A 596 -38.92 -3.50 4.91
N ALA A 597 -39.33 -4.51 4.13
CA ALA A 597 -38.55 -5.73 3.97
C ALA A 597 -37.13 -5.45 3.43
N GLY A 598 -37.01 -4.50 2.50
CA GLY A 598 -35.72 -4.03 1.99
C GLY A 598 -34.88 -3.29 3.04
N VAL A 599 -35.50 -2.41 3.84
CA VAL A 599 -34.85 -1.72 4.97
C VAL A 599 -34.29 -2.72 5.98
N MET A 600 -35.03 -3.80 6.28
CA MET A 600 -34.59 -4.89 7.18
C MET A 600 -33.42 -5.73 6.65
N ALA A 601 -33.10 -5.64 5.36
CA ALA A 601 -31.95 -6.34 4.79
C ALA A 601 -30.60 -5.73 5.23
N TYR A 602 -30.56 -4.45 5.61
CA TYR A 602 -29.32 -3.78 6.02
C TYR A 602 -28.72 -4.34 7.32
N PRO A 603 -29.48 -4.47 8.44
CA PRO A 603 -28.97 -5.11 9.66
C PRO A 603 -28.47 -6.54 9.40
N ALA A 604 -29.18 -7.31 8.57
CA ALA A 604 -28.75 -8.66 8.19
C ALA A 604 -27.42 -8.62 7.42
N ARG A 605 -27.28 -7.72 6.43
CA ARG A 605 -26.03 -7.55 5.69
C ARG A 605 -24.88 -7.12 6.59
N LYS A 606 -25.11 -6.26 7.59
CA LYS A 606 -24.08 -5.79 8.53
C LYS A 606 -23.40 -6.94 9.30
N GLN A 607 -24.07 -8.09 9.45
CA GLN A 607 -23.53 -9.27 10.14
C GLN A 607 -22.77 -10.23 9.20
N VAL A 608 -22.74 -9.98 7.89
CA VAL A 608 -22.10 -10.84 6.89
C VAL A 608 -20.70 -10.32 6.53
N TYR A 609 -19.68 -10.77 7.27
CA TYR A 609 -18.30 -10.30 7.07
C TYR A 609 -17.48 -11.12 6.06
N LYS A 610 -17.79 -12.41 5.91
CA LYS A 610 -16.95 -13.37 5.15
C LYS A 610 -17.33 -13.52 3.68
N ARG A 611 -18.36 -12.83 3.18
CA ARG A 611 -18.89 -12.99 1.82
C ARG A 611 -18.97 -11.66 1.09
N ARG A 612 -18.69 -11.69 -0.21
CA ARG A 612 -18.80 -10.52 -1.09
C ARG A 612 -20.26 -10.25 -1.47
N ARG A 613 -20.95 -9.42 -0.67
CA ARG A 613 -22.33 -8.95 -0.96
C ARG A 613 -22.39 -7.45 -1.23
N GLY A 614 -21.32 -6.86 -1.76
CA GLY A 614 -21.20 -5.42 -2.02
C GLY A 614 -20.95 -4.60 -0.75
N ALA A 615 -20.37 -3.40 -0.94
CA ALA A 615 -19.91 -2.54 0.14
C ALA A 615 -21.07 -2.03 0.99
N LEU A 616 -20.88 -2.03 2.31
CA LEU A 616 -21.90 -1.69 3.31
C LEU A 616 -22.47 -0.27 3.11
N ARG A 617 -21.67 0.66 2.59
CA ARG A 617 -22.11 2.03 2.21
C ARG A 617 -23.30 2.05 1.26
N TYR A 618 -23.33 1.17 0.25
CA TYR A 618 -24.44 1.12 -0.71
C TYR A 618 -25.70 0.51 -0.10
N TRP A 619 -25.53 -0.43 0.83
CA TRP A 619 -26.64 -0.98 1.60
C TRP A 619 -27.22 0.05 2.55
N MET A 620 -26.36 0.87 3.19
CA MET A 620 -26.79 1.99 4.01
C MET A 620 -27.55 3.02 3.16
N LEU A 621 -27.04 3.33 1.97
CA LEU A 621 -27.69 4.25 1.04
C LEU A 621 -29.07 3.73 0.58
N ALA A 622 -29.15 2.46 0.20
CA ALA A 622 -30.40 1.80 -0.13
C ALA A 622 -31.37 1.78 1.06
N HIS A 623 -30.89 1.50 2.27
CA HIS A 623 -31.69 1.54 3.50
C HIS A 623 -32.29 2.93 3.75
N VAL A 624 -31.52 4.00 3.56
CA VAL A 624 -32.00 5.38 3.70
C VAL A 624 -33.10 5.69 2.68
N TYR A 625 -32.87 5.45 1.38
CA TYR A 625 -33.87 5.74 0.36
C TYR A 625 -35.11 4.86 0.45
N LEU A 626 -34.96 3.55 0.69
CA LEU A 626 -36.09 2.66 0.91
C LEU A 626 -36.89 3.04 2.16
N GLY A 627 -36.22 3.51 3.21
CA GLY A 627 -36.85 4.04 4.42
C GLY A 627 -37.68 5.29 4.13
N VAL A 628 -37.14 6.26 3.40
CA VAL A 628 -37.87 7.48 3.01
C VAL A 628 -39.07 7.14 2.10
N ILE A 629 -38.87 6.29 1.09
CA ILE A 629 -39.94 5.85 0.18
C ILE A 629 -41.04 5.11 0.95
N ALA A 630 -40.67 4.13 1.78
CA ALA A 630 -41.64 3.38 2.58
C ALA A 630 -42.39 4.31 3.54
N GLY A 631 -41.67 5.24 4.19
CA GLY A 631 -42.24 6.31 5.02
C GLY A 631 -43.36 7.08 4.33
N LEU A 632 -43.04 7.69 3.19
CA LEU A 632 -43.98 8.51 2.42
C LEU A 632 -45.17 7.70 1.90
N VAL A 633 -44.92 6.50 1.38
CA VAL A 633 -45.97 5.64 0.82
C VAL A 633 -46.90 5.08 1.91
N LEU A 634 -46.36 4.74 3.09
CA LEU A 634 -47.17 4.23 4.22
C LEU A 634 -48.03 5.31 4.86
N LEU A 635 -47.56 6.56 4.92
CA LEU A 635 -48.39 7.70 5.32
C LEU A 635 -49.61 7.85 4.38
N LEU A 636 -49.42 7.67 3.07
CA LEU A 636 -50.50 7.66 2.09
C LEU A 636 -51.41 6.42 2.22
N HIS A 637 -50.90 5.28 2.67
CA HIS A 637 -51.68 4.07 2.93
C HIS A 637 -52.63 4.22 4.14
N GLY A 638 -52.16 4.87 5.21
CA GLY A 638 -52.94 5.07 6.44
C GLY A 638 -54.14 6.01 6.26
N GLY A 639 -54.03 6.98 5.35
CA GLY A 639 -55.00 8.07 5.23
C GLY A 639 -54.97 9.01 6.43
N TRP A 640 -55.91 9.95 6.51
CA TRP A 640 -55.95 10.96 7.60
C TRP A 640 -56.84 10.52 8.78
N GLY A 641 -57.53 9.40 8.66
CA GLY A 641 -58.40 8.85 9.70
C GLY A 641 -57.65 7.88 10.61
N THR A 642 -57.77 8.06 11.92
CA THR A 642 -56.97 7.30 12.90
C THR A 642 -57.51 5.91 13.20
N GLY A 643 -58.64 5.46 12.63
CA GLY A 643 -59.10 4.06 12.66
C GLY A 643 -59.29 3.39 14.05
N GLY A 644 -59.10 4.11 15.16
CA GLY A 644 -59.13 3.62 16.53
C GLY A 644 -57.79 3.74 17.28
N LEU A 645 -57.77 3.41 18.58
CA LEU A 645 -56.60 3.58 19.45
C LEU A 645 -55.36 2.83 18.96
N LEU A 646 -55.52 1.58 18.51
CA LEU A 646 -54.41 0.75 18.03
C LEU A 646 -53.72 1.37 16.81
N THR A 647 -54.49 1.84 15.85
CA THR A 647 -53.99 2.44 14.62
C THR A 647 -53.29 3.78 14.91
N SER A 648 -53.83 4.60 15.81
CA SER A 648 -53.14 5.80 16.31
C SER A 648 -51.79 5.48 16.94
N LEU A 649 -51.72 4.46 17.80
CA LEU A 649 -50.47 4.05 18.44
C LEU A 649 -49.43 3.54 17.43
N LEU A 650 -49.87 2.79 16.42
CA LEU A 650 -49.00 2.33 15.33
C LEU A 650 -48.48 3.50 14.48
N MET A 651 -49.32 4.48 14.16
CA MET A 651 -48.90 5.69 13.45
C MET A 651 -47.86 6.47 14.25
N VAL A 652 -48.11 6.72 15.54
CA VAL A 652 -47.15 7.42 16.41
C VAL A 652 -45.83 6.67 16.52
N ALA A 653 -45.87 5.34 16.69
CA ALA A 653 -44.65 4.53 16.74
C ALA A 653 -43.88 4.58 15.42
N PHE A 654 -44.59 4.56 14.29
CA PHE A 654 -43.99 4.67 12.96
C PHE A 654 -43.35 6.03 12.72
N ASP A 655 -44.03 7.12 13.06
CA ASP A 655 -43.51 8.48 12.95
C ASP A 655 -42.27 8.67 13.84
N LEU A 656 -42.28 8.10 15.05
CA LEU A 656 -41.11 8.10 15.93
C LEU A 656 -39.92 7.37 15.30
N VAL A 657 -40.14 6.24 14.61
CA VAL A 657 -39.09 5.52 13.87
C VAL A 657 -38.53 6.38 12.73
N ILE A 658 -39.38 7.09 11.98
CA ILE A 658 -38.93 8.00 10.91
C ILE A 658 -38.11 9.16 11.50
N LEU A 659 -38.62 9.82 12.54
CA LEU A 659 -37.94 10.96 13.17
C LEU A 659 -36.59 10.57 13.77
N THR A 660 -36.51 9.41 14.44
CA THR A 660 -35.23 8.89 14.96
C THR A 660 -34.27 8.51 13.84
N GLY A 661 -34.76 8.00 12.71
CA GLY A 661 -33.94 7.76 11.51
C GLY A 661 -33.37 9.05 10.90
N LEU A 662 -34.19 10.10 10.76
CA LEU A 662 -33.75 11.42 10.27
C LEU A 662 -32.76 12.09 11.23
N PHE A 663 -33.02 12.01 12.54
CA PHE A 663 -32.08 12.46 13.57
C PHE A 663 -30.76 11.70 13.47
N GLY A 664 -30.80 10.38 13.30
CA GLY A 664 -29.64 9.56 13.04
C GLY A 664 -28.84 10.06 11.84
N LEU A 665 -29.49 10.28 10.69
CA LEU A 665 -28.84 10.82 9.49
C LEU A 665 -28.17 12.17 9.74
N ALA A 666 -28.83 13.08 10.46
CA ALA A 666 -28.24 14.36 10.85
C ALA A 666 -26.99 14.16 11.72
N CYS A 667 -27.06 13.25 12.70
CA CYS A 667 -25.89 12.88 13.51
C CYS A 667 -24.76 12.29 12.66
N TYR A 668 -25.05 11.42 11.69
CA TYR A 668 -24.05 10.84 10.77
C TYR A 668 -23.28 11.91 9.98
N ILE A 669 -23.92 13.04 9.65
CA ILE A 669 -23.32 14.12 8.86
C ILE A 669 -22.55 15.10 9.76
N ILE A 670 -23.07 15.39 10.95
CA ILE A 670 -22.60 16.50 11.80
C ILE A 670 -21.59 16.01 12.85
N VAL A 671 -21.91 14.92 13.54
CA VAL A 671 -21.15 14.47 14.73
C VAL A 671 -19.69 14.15 14.42
N PRO A 672 -19.34 13.41 13.34
CA PRO A 672 -17.94 13.10 13.04
C PRO A 672 -17.04 14.34 12.95
N ARG A 673 -17.48 15.39 12.25
CA ARG A 673 -16.71 16.63 12.10
C ARG A 673 -16.51 17.35 13.43
N ILE A 674 -17.56 17.43 14.25
CA ILE A 674 -17.47 18.03 15.59
C ILE A 674 -16.46 17.23 16.44
N MET A 675 -16.63 15.91 16.46
CA MET A 675 -15.78 14.99 17.19
C MET A 675 -14.31 15.07 16.77
N THR A 676 -14.02 15.23 15.49
CA THR A 676 -12.66 15.37 14.96
C THR A 676 -12.06 16.73 15.32
N SER A 677 -12.87 17.80 15.29
CA SER A 677 -12.40 19.15 15.69
C SER A 677 -12.06 19.28 17.18
N ILE A 678 -12.73 18.50 18.04
CA ILE A 678 -12.50 18.51 19.51
C ILE A 678 -11.28 17.68 19.87
N GLU A 679 -11.03 16.57 19.17
CA GLU A 679 -10.06 15.58 19.61
C GLU A 679 -8.59 15.91 19.36
N GLY A 680 -8.25 16.98 18.63
CA GLY A 680 -6.87 17.51 18.53
C GLY A 680 -5.77 16.43 18.50
N ASP A 681 -5.46 15.93 17.31
CA ASP A 681 -4.77 14.66 17.03
C ASP A 681 -5.58 13.41 17.50
N PRO A 682 -6.06 12.55 16.57
CA PRO A 682 -7.13 11.57 16.79
C PRO A 682 -6.71 10.29 17.57
N LEU A 683 -6.02 10.43 18.69
CA LEU A 683 -5.78 9.30 19.60
C LEU A 683 -6.97 9.13 20.54
N LEU A 684 -7.80 8.12 20.29
CA LEU A 684 -8.83 7.71 21.24
C LEU A 684 -8.19 7.09 22.48
N ILE A 685 -8.73 7.41 23.66
CA ILE A 685 -8.36 6.76 24.93
C ILE A 685 -8.54 5.22 24.84
N GLU A 686 -9.57 4.79 24.11
CA GLU A 686 -9.86 3.38 23.83
C GLU A 686 -8.80 2.68 22.97
N ASP A 687 -7.93 3.43 22.29
CA ASP A 687 -6.84 2.91 21.46
C ASP A 687 -5.45 3.01 22.15
N LEU A 688 -5.41 3.54 23.40
CA LEU A 688 -4.23 3.62 24.27
C LEU A 688 -4.03 2.39 25.17
N GLU A 689 -5.10 1.62 25.41
CA GLU A 689 -5.07 0.31 26.10
C GLU A 689 -4.95 -0.84 25.08
#